data_AF-A0A9P7H4G8-F1
#
_entry.id   AF-A0A9P7H4G8-F1
#
_cell.length_a   1.000
_cell.length_b   1.000
_cell.length_c   1.000
_cell.angle_alpha   90.00
_cell.angle_beta   90.00
_cell.angle_gamma   90.00
#
_symmetry.space_group_name_H-M   'P 1'
#
loop_
_entity.id
_entity.type
_entity.pdbx_description
1 polymer ?
#
loop_
_entity_poly.entity_id
_entity_poly.type
_entity_poly.pdbx_seq_one_letter_code
_entity_poly.pdbx_strand_id
1 'polypeptide(L)'
;MSSNKPTRKFSTGATSHRKRQMSLMVEKDGHVNGPLQTLYLGISAVFADDRTAVIALAIHDTVYLNDFSIKHISLDEEMREGLDLIADHIISEVEAYEHENFVKFIGAGIPVTLKYMSPSLCSRLWLELDIVPVVLRPDHEAKEKSFWDVKRVDEQADSMARKCILNFGPSLVPHLQVGYRGIVQTDAGFRVHITNLQNHKDTCSSATWNTMQFYAGKLREKKTKIAFFSATPQGGGVALMRHALVRLSRLLGVDVTWYVPKPRPGVFRITKNQHNILQGVSHPDQRISDPEKAAITDWIQDNAKRYWLSEGGPLRPPQEGGADIIFIDDPQMPGLIPMIKRLTPDRPVLYRSHIQIRSDLVAKEGSPQNDIWNYLWSNIKESDMFISHPIPKFVPHNVPKEKVVYFPATTDWIDGLNKPMNKWDTGYYVNIYNQQCRNQRMTELEWPNRKYIAQVARFDPAKGIPTVIDSYAEFRRRCDEANIADIPQLVVCGNGSIDDPDGAIIFDQTMTQLEDHYPHLLDDVSVMRLDANDQLLNMVIANAYVILQLSTREGFEIKVSEALHAGVPVIVSNEGGIPLQVKDKVNGFLVTPGDYKTVAGHLMDLYTDSELHAKMSHEAKTGVSDEVGTVGNALGWFYLAAKFQELGTNPGLRGDEKWVNDMAREEAGYPYSEGENRLPRHYTQPMSLPGLDESVLPTVHVETMNPARAQMLANAAQEELTNPAPPIKTEDPSLSAFCITGANRSVLGDASLRASRGSQISQGSPMASNSSLTTPGRGVRESMPPVGGSVKRPASVLVDEAKGNKKKKQKTDEFYTQIQSLGHAPRPDENTRYLTSLLRNRTLTLCLQSAAKKGGTLNKPKTYDFRISQAGLVQHEKLSTLGYTRALPLSLHNKGVDGAEGPISSTIVGELLEDVWPRLNKNEKYEYARQLRNIIRKIRQGSKAGPDATLGSVESGQYSLLQDKHPDHTYYAIRKDPKQKQFMALLMSTLYETVPKPVAKALVSQFRVDYPVVLTHGALCPRNIVVSNNTIAWILGWDCAGLYPAWWEYVRFVEARTIEENSDWYDYATDIFEDEFPGELAAYQGIARCQQP
;
A
#
# COMPACT_ATOMS: atom_id res chain seq x y z
N MET A 1 -16.08 61.82 -9.53
CA MET A 1 -15.96 61.48 -8.09
C MET A 1 -15.66 59.99 -8.00
N SER A 2 -14.43 59.62 -7.63
CA SER A 2 -13.96 58.23 -7.55
C SER A 2 -14.69 57.49 -6.42
N SER A 3 -15.62 56.60 -6.77
CA SER A 3 -16.24 55.71 -5.78
C SER A 3 -15.25 54.59 -5.43
N ASN A 4 -14.52 54.76 -4.33
CA ASN A 4 -13.84 53.66 -3.64
C ASN A 4 -14.91 52.63 -3.23
N LYS A 5 -15.17 51.63 -4.09
CA LYS A 5 -15.96 50.45 -3.72
C LYS A 5 -15.14 49.66 -2.67
N PRO A 6 -15.75 49.16 -1.59
CA PRO A 6 -15.01 48.59 -0.46
C PRO A 6 -14.29 47.30 -0.87
N THR A 7 -12.96 47.36 -0.97
CA THR A 7 -12.09 46.19 -1.05
C THR A 7 -11.82 45.66 0.35
N ARG A 8 -11.98 44.35 0.55
CA ARG A 8 -11.65 43.70 1.82
C ARG A 8 -10.39 42.87 1.62
N LYS A 9 -9.33 43.20 2.35
CA LYS A 9 -8.09 42.42 2.37
C LYS A 9 -8.18 41.32 3.43
N PHE A 10 -7.33 40.31 3.30
CA PHE A 10 -7.06 39.35 4.37
C PHE A 10 -6.75 40.06 5.68
N SER A 11 -7.23 39.48 6.77
CA SER A 11 -7.20 40.09 8.11
C SER A 11 -6.39 39.28 9.11
N THR A 12 -6.10 38.02 8.79
CA THR A 12 -5.27 37.13 9.58
C THR A 12 -3.82 37.20 9.10
N GLY A 13 -2.90 37.04 10.05
CA GLY A 13 -1.47 37.02 9.77
C GLY A 13 -0.78 36.05 10.72
N ALA A 14 0.21 35.31 10.23
CA ALA A 14 1.10 34.55 11.11
C ALA A 14 1.71 35.48 12.19
N THR A 15 1.85 34.97 13.42
CA THR A 15 2.40 35.75 14.53
C THR A 15 3.79 36.27 14.18
N SER A 16 4.14 37.48 14.63
CA SER A 16 5.47 38.08 14.38
C SER A 16 6.60 37.16 14.84
N HIS A 17 6.39 36.40 15.92
CA HIS A 17 7.31 35.37 16.39
C HIS A 17 7.48 34.24 15.37
N ARG A 18 6.38 33.65 14.87
CA ARG A 18 6.44 32.59 13.84
C ARG A 18 7.10 33.09 12.56
N LYS A 19 6.74 34.30 12.10
CA LYS A 19 7.38 34.94 10.93
C LYS A 19 8.89 35.05 11.12
N ARG A 20 9.35 35.57 12.26
CA ARG A 20 10.78 35.67 12.58
C ARG A 20 11.49 34.30 12.61
N GLN A 21 10.91 33.29 13.26
CA GLN A 21 11.51 31.96 13.34
C GLN A 21 11.62 31.30 11.96
N MET A 22 10.57 31.40 11.15
CA MET A 22 10.58 30.85 9.80
C MET A 22 11.55 31.61 8.89
N SER A 23 11.63 32.94 8.99
CA SER A 23 12.61 33.74 8.24
C SER A 23 14.05 33.36 8.58
N LEU A 24 14.37 33.15 9.86
CA LEU A 24 15.70 32.69 10.30
C LEU A 24 16.05 31.31 9.75
N MET A 25 15.07 30.40 9.68
CA MET A 25 15.25 29.07 9.10
C MET A 25 15.47 29.14 7.59
N VAL A 26 14.73 30.02 6.88
CA VAL A 26 14.95 30.26 5.44
C VAL A 26 16.33 30.85 5.16
N GLU A 27 16.78 31.80 5.99
CA GLU A 27 18.12 32.40 5.88
C GLU A 27 19.24 31.37 6.10
N LYS A 28 19.02 30.38 6.99
CA LYS A 28 20.01 29.36 7.34
C LYS A 28 20.04 28.18 6.35
N ASP A 29 18.87 27.68 5.98
CA ASP A 29 18.72 26.39 5.27
C ASP A 29 18.36 26.58 3.78
N GLY A 30 18.30 27.83 3.30
CA GLY A 30 18.22 28.17 1.88
C GLY A 30 16.81 28.21 1.28
N HIS A 31 15.80 27.54 1.85
CA HIS A 31 14.37 27.60 1.47
C HIS A 31 13.49 27.09 2.63
N VAL A 32 12.15 27.12 2.53
CA VAL A 32 11.26 26.64 3.62
C VAL A 32 11.25 25.10 3.67
N ASN A 33 12.19 24.53 4.42
CA ASN A 33 12.21 23.12 4.82
C ASN A 33 11.39 22.87 6.12
N GLY A 34 10.50 23.79 6.48
CA GLY A 34 9.74 23.72 7.73
C GLY A 34 8.30 23.26 7.57
N PRO A 35 7.63 22.89 8.66
CA PRO A 35 6.24 22.44 8.63
C PRO A 35 5.31 23.60 8.23
N LEU A 36 4.68 23.47 7.08
CA LEU A 36 3.61 24.36 6.62
C LEU A 36 2.25 23.85 7.12
N GLN A 37 1.37 24.78 7.48
CA GLN A 37 -0.01 24.42 7.77
C GLN A 37 -0.74 24.20 6.45
N THR A 38 -1.41 23.06 6.31
CA THR A 38 -2.20 22.74 5.11
C THR A 38 -3.59 23.36 5.20
N LEU A 39 -4.02 24.02 4.13
CA LEU A 39 -5.30 24.73 4.03
C LEU A 39 -6.00 24.42 2.70
N TYR A 40 -7.25 24.87 2.59
CA TYR A 40 -8.07 24.79 1.39
C TYR A 40 -8.54 26.18 0.98
N LEU A 41 -8.72 26.35 -0.32
CA LEU A 41 -9.14 27.61 -0.93
C LEU A 41 -10.53 27.44 -1.55
N GLY A 42 -11.37 28.44 -1.41
CA GLY A 42 -12.59 28.62 -2.18
C GLY A 42 -12.48 29.88 -3.00
N ILE A 43 -12.76 29.79 -4.29
CA ILE A 43 -12.61 30.91 -5.23
C ILE A 43 -13.97 31.13 -5.89
N SER A 44 -14.46 32.37 -5.90
CA SER A 44 -15.57 32.76 -6.76
C SER A 44 -15.31 34.10 -7.40
N ALA A 45 -15.87 34.31 -8.60
CA ALA A 45 -15.87 35.61 -9.23
C ALA A 45 -17.19 35.87 -9.96
N VAL A 46 -17.59 37.14 -10.00
CA VAL A 46 -18.76 37.63 -10.73
C VAL A 46 -18.42 38.94 -11.43
N PHE A 47 -18.98 39.18 -12.62
CA PHE A 47 -18.87 40.48 -13.27
C PHE A 47 -19.79 41.49 -12.56
N ALA A 48 -19.24 42.61 -12.09
CA ALA A 48 -20.02 43.74 -11.59
C ALA A 48 -20.57 44.59 -12.74
N ASP A 49 -19.82 44.67 -13.83
CA ASP A 49 -20.15 45.34 -15.09
C ASP A 49 -19.22 44.76 -16.20
N ASP A 50 -19.41 45.19 -17.45
CA ASP A 50 -18.68 44.68 -18.62
C ASP A 50 -17.15 44.86 -18.51
N ARG A 51 -16.67 45.68 -17.58
CA ARG A 51 -15.26 46.02 -17.40
C ARG A 51 -14.74 45.71 -16.00
N THR A 52 -15.52 45.08 -15.11
CA THR A 52 -15.10 44.86 -13.73
C THR A 52 -15.49 43.47 -13.24
N ALA A 53 -14.49 42.68 -12.83
CA ALA A 53 -14.71 41.43 -12.08
C ALA A 53 -14.58 41.67 -10.58
N VAL A 54 -15.48 41.09 -9.80
CA VAL A 54 -15.37 40.99 -8.33
C VAL A 54 -14.93 39.58 -8.00
N ILE A 55 -13.77 39.44 -7.38
CA ILE A 55 -13.18 38.16 -6.98
C ILE A 55 -13.26 38.05 -5.46
N ALA A 56 -13.65 36.88 -4.97
CA ALA A 56 -13.55 36.52 -3.57
C ALA A 56 -12.75 35.24 -3.37
N LEU A 57 -11.89 35.27 -2.35
CA LEU A 57 -11.10 34.15 -1.89
C LEU A 57 -11.51 33.83 -0.45
N ALA A 58 -11.85 32.58 -0.17
CA ALA A 58 -12.19 32.09 1.16
C ALA A 58 -11.19 31.00 1.57
N ILE A 59 -10.55 31.17 2.72
CA ILE A 59 -9.47 30.31 3.20
C ILE A 59 -10.00 29.48 4.35
N HIS A 60 -9.89 28.16 4.23
CA HIS A 60 -10.42 27.21 5.18
C HIS A 60 -9.33 26.27 5.67
N ASP A 61 -9.41 25.86 6.94
CA ASP A 61 -8.86 24.56 7.33
C ASP A 61 -9.89 23.45 6.99
N THR A 62 -9.90 22.31 7.68
CA THR A 62 -10.90 21.26 7.40
C THR A 62 -12.27 21.53 8.02
N VAL A 63 -12.41 22.56 8.87
CA VAL A 63 -13.59 22.82 9.71
C VAL A 63 -14.06 24.28 9.63
N TYR A 64 -13.16 25.24 9.71
CA TYR A 64 -13.44 26.66 9.90
C TYR A 64 -12.94 27.51 8.72
N LEU A 65 -13.71 28.59 8.46
CA LEU A 65 -13.24 29.72 7.68
C LEU A 65 -12.21 30.49 8.49
N ASN A 66 -10.97 30.49 8.02
CA ASN A 66 -9.84 31.17 8.67
C ASN A 66 -9.73 32.63 8.23
N ASP A 67 -9.87 32.91 6.94
CA ASP A 67 -9.78 34.27 6.40
C ASP A 67 -10.50 34.40 5.06
N PHE A 68 -10.67 35.63 4.58
CA PHE A 68 -11.20 35.90 3.24
C PHE A 68 -10.81 37.26 2.68
N SER A 69 -10.80 37.38 1.36
CA SER A 69 -10.61 38.63 0.63
C SER A 69 -11.70 38.85 -0.41
N ILE A 70 -11.98 40.12 -0.72
CA ILE A 70 -12.87 40.55 -1.80
C ILE A 70 -12.21 41.71 -2.54
N LYS A 71 -12.03 41.57 -3.86
CA LYS A 71 -11.33 42.56 -4.68
C LYS A 71 -12.05 42.82 -6.01
N HIS A 72 -12.06 44.10 -6.40
CA HIS A 72 -12.56 44.55 -7.70
C HIS A 72 -11.39 44.74 -8.65
N ILE A 73 -11.48 44.18 -9.85
CA ILE A 73 -10.43 44.23 -10.87
C ILE A 73 -11.02 44.83 -12.14
N SER A 74 -10.37 45.86 -12.67
CA SER A 74 -10.72 46.44 -13.97
C SER A 74 -10.19 45.57 -15.11
N LEU A 75 -11.01 45.40 -16.14
CA LEU A 75 -10.78 44.57 -17.33
C LEU A 75 -10.79 45.46 -18.60
N ASP A 76 -10.13 46.63 -18.54
CA ASP A 76 -10.21 47.66 -19.60
C ASP A 76 -9.73 47.20 -21.01
N GLU A 77 -10.40 47.74 -22.03
CA GLU A 77 -10.40 47.32 -23.46
C GLU A 77 -9.05 47.43 -24.21
N GLU A 78 -8.02 48.10 -23.69
CA GLU A 78 -6.72 48.23 -24.38
C GLU A 78 -5.76 47.04 -24.13
N MET A 79 -6.15 46.07 -23.28
CA MET A 79 -5.32 44.91 -22.93
C MET A 79 -5.62 43.68 -23.79
N ARG A 80 -4.99 43.69 -24.97
CA ARG A 80 -4.29 42.60 -25.68
C ARG A 80 -4.85 41.17 -25.55
N GLU A 81 -5.27 40.67 -26.70
CA GLU A 81 -5.38 39.27 -27.10
C GLU A 81 -4.54 38.30 -26.24
N GLY A 82 -5.21 37.48 -25.41
CA GLY A 82 -4.63 36.26 -24.84
C GLY A 82 -4.23 36.25 -23.35
N LEU A 83 -4.40 37.33 -22.58
CA LEU A 83 -4.06 37.36 -21.14
C LEU A 83 -5.30 37.09 -20.25
N ASP A 84 -5.15 36.20 -19.26
CA ASP A 84 -6.19 35.84 -18.29
C ASP A 84 -5.97 36.60 -16.97
N LEU A 85 -6.38 37.87 -16.94
CA LEU A 85 -6.15 38.79 -15.82
C LEU A 85 -6.77 38.32 -14.49
N ILE A 86 -7.87 37.56 -14.56
CA ILE A 86 -8.51 36.94 -13.39
C ILE A 86 -7.56 35.90 -12.80
N ALA A 87 -7.00 35.02 -13.64
CA ALA A 87 -6.01 34.04 -13.19
C ALA A 87 -4.74 34.72 -12.65
N ASP A 88 -4.18 35.71 -13.36
CA ASP A 88 -2.99 36.45 -12.92
C ASP A 88 -3.15 37.01 -11.51
N HIS A 89 -4.30 37.64 -11.28
CA HIS A 89 -4.60 38.22 -9.99
C HIS A 89 -4.74 37.18 -8.88
N ILE A 90 -5.52 36.11 -9.12
CA ILE A 90 -5.74 35.05 -8.13
C ILE A 90 -4.43 34.35 -7.79
N ILE A 91 -3.63 33.95 -8.80
CA ILE A 91 -2.36 33.26 -8.58
C ILE A 91 -1.42 34.13 -7.73
N SER A 92 -1.26 35.40 -8.08
CA SER A 92 -0.41 36.32 -7.33
C SER A 92 -0.89 36.53 -5.88
N GLU A 93 -2.20 36.65 -5.66
CA GLU A 93 -2.75 36.86 -4.32
C GLU A 93 -2.66 35.60 -3.44
N VAL A 94 -2.84 34.41 -4.02
CA VAL A 94 -2.72 33.13 -3.32
C VAL A 94 -1.26 32.84 -2.96
N GLU A 95 -0.33 33.02 -3.90
CA GLU A 95 1.11 32.84 -3.65
C GLU A 95 1.61 33.79 -2.54
N ALA A 96 1.21 35.06 -2.60
CA ALA A 96 1.52 36.02 -1.54
C ALA A 96 1.00 35.55 -0.17
N TYR A 97 -0.22 35.01 -0.12
CA TYR A 97 -0.78 34.48 1.12
C TYR A 97 -0.01 33.27 1.65
N GLU A 98 0.37 32.32 0.79
CA GLU A 98 1.17 31.15 1.18
C GLU A 98 2.49 31.57 1.85
N HIS A 99 3.21 32.48 1.21
CA HIS A 99 4.50 32.98 1.69
C HIS A 99 4.38 33.83 2.96
N GLU A 100 3.41 34.76 3.01
CA GLU A 100 3.25 35.65 4.17
C GLU A 100 2.76 34.92 5.43
N ASN A 101 2.06 33.79 5.27
CA ASN A 101 1.46 33.03 6.37
C ASN A 101 2.09 31.67 6.64
N PHE A 102 3.06 31.23 5.82
CA PHE A 102 3.69 29.91 5.93
C PHE A 102 2.68 28.77 5.91
N VAL A 103 1.85 28.77 4.87
CA VAL A 103 0.81 27.77 4.62
C VAL A 103 1.00 27.11 3.26
N LYS A 104 0.34 25.96 3.07
CA LYS A 104 0.25 25.27 1.79
C LYS A 104 -1.20 24.98 1.46
N PHE A 105 -1.69 25.46 0.32
CA PHE A 105 -3.02 25.09 -0.16
C PHE A 105 -2.97 23.74 -0.86
N ILE A 106 -3.87 22.83 -0.46
CA ILE A 106 -3.94 21.47 -1.02
C ILE A 106 -4.93 21.42 -2.20
N GLY A 107 -6.05 22.13 -2.07
CA GLY A 107 -7.10 22.15 -3.08
C GLY A 107 -7.85 23.47 -3.13
N ALA A 108 -8.35 23.80 -4.32
CA ALA A 108 -9.17 24.98 -4.58
C ALA A 108 -10.54 24.59 -5.14
N GLY A 109 -11.61 24.96 -4.45
CA GLY A 109 -12.98 24.86 -4.96
C GLY A 109 -13.28 26.01 -5.90
N ILE A 110 -13.80 25.69 -7.09
CA ILE A 110 -14.06 26.67 -8.16
C ILE A 110 -15.46 26.42 -8.73
N PRO A 111 -16.32 27.44 -8.89
CA PRO A 111 -17.60 27.24 -9.54
C PRO A 111 -17.40 27.06 -11.05
N VAL A 112 -18.25 26.26 -11.68
CA VAL A 112 -18.22 26.05 -13.14
C VAL A 112 -18.23 27.36 -13.93
N THR A 113 -18.93 28.40 -13.44
CA THR A 113 -18.97 29.72 -14.07
C THR A 113 -17.59 30.37 -14.15
N LEU A 114 -16.81 30.32 -13.07
CA LEU A 114 -15.46 30.91 -13.02
C LEU A 114 -14.49 30.18 -13.97
N LYS A 115 -14.62 28.86 -14.11
CA LYS A 115 -13.84 28.10 -15.10
C LYS A 115 -14.02 28.66 -16.53
N TYR A 116 -15.22 29.11 -16.89
CA TYR A 116 -15.47 29.71 -18.21
C TYR A 116 -14.99 31.17 -18.28
N MET A 117 -15.09 31.92 -17.18
CA MET A 117 -14.60 33.30 -17.09
C MET A 117 -13.07 33.39 -17.16
N SER A 118 -12.37 32.37 -16.63
CA SER A 118 -10.92 32.31 -16.51
C SER A 118 -10.43 30.91 -16.91
N PRO A 119 -10.30 30.63 -18.22
CA PRO A 119 -9.99 29.30 -18.74
C PRO A 119 -8.63 28.75 -18.31
N SER A 120 -7.67 29.62 -17.98
CA SER A 120 -6.30 29.20 -17.60
C SER A 120 -6.15 28.96 -16.09
N LEU A 121 -7.04 29.51 -15.25
CA LEU A 121 -6.90 29.50 -13.78
C LEU A 121 -6.67 28.10 -13.21
N CYS A 122 -7.45 27.11 -13.63
CA CYS A 122 -7.34 25.76 -13.07
C CYS A 122 -5.96 25.14 -13.38
N SER A 123 -5.49 25.22 -14.62
CA SER A 123 -4.17 24.74 -15.00
C SER A 123 -3.04 25.47 -14.30
N ARG A 124 -3.19 26.78 -14.07
CA ARG A 124 -2.17 27.59 -13.38
C ARG A 124 -2.11 27.29 -11.89
N LEU A 125 -3.25 27.11 -11.22
CA LEU A 125 -3.29 26.66 -9.82
C LEU A 125 -2.51 25.35 -9.64
N TRP A 126 -2.63 24.43 -10.60
CA TRP A 126 -1.93 23.15 -10.57
C TRP A 126 -0.43 23.24 -10.90
N LEU A 127 -0.09 23.89 -12.02
CA LEU A 127 1.27 23.92 -12.56
C LEU A 127 2.18 24.94 -11.86
N GLU A 128 1.63 26.08 -11.42
CA GLU A 128 2.42 27.16 -10.78
C GLU A 128 2.42 27.03 -9.26
N LEU A 129 1.29 26.62 -8.65
CA LEU A 129 1.11 26.62 -7.20
C LEU A 129 0.85 25.24 -6.59
N ASP A 130 0.85 24.15 -7.37
CA ASP A 130 0.56 22.79 -6.86
C ASP A 130 -0.74 22.69 -6.04
N ILE A 131 -1.79 23.37 -6.48
CA ILE A 131 -3.12 23.33 -5.86
C ILE A 131 -4.05 22.53 -6.77
N VAL A 132 -4.72 21.51 -6.23
CA VAL A 132 -5.67 20.70 -7.00
C VAL A 132 -6.99 21.47 -7.22
N PRO A 133 -7.35 21.86 -8.45
CA PRO A 133 -8.56 22.64 -8.73
C PRO A 133 -9.78 21.72 -8.87
N VAL A 134 -10.73 21.82 -7.93
CA VAL A 134 -11.99 21.08 -7.95
C VAL A 134 -13.11 21.98 -8.46
N VAL A 135 -13.55 21.74 -9.70
CA VAL A 135 -14.65 22.47 -10.32
C VAL A 135 -15.98 21.87 -9.91
N LEU A 136 -16.82 22.70 -9.30
CA LEU A 136 -18.05 22.31 -8.65
C LEU A 136 -19.23 23.02 -9.28
N ARG A 137 -20.32 22.27 -9.47
CA ARG A 137 -21.60 22.86 -9.81
C ARG A 137 -22.25 23.40 -8.52
N PRO A 138 -22.85 24.59 -8.57
CA PRO A 138 -23.81 24.99 -7.56
C PRO A 138 -24.92 23.94 -7.47
N ASP A 139 -25.49 23.71 -6.28
CA ASP A 139 -26.52 22.68 -6.12
C ASP A 139 -27.71 23.04 -7.02
N HIS A 140 -28.12 22.12 -7.90
CA HIS A 140 -29.31 22.30 -8.72
C HIS A 140 -30.56 22.12 -7.84
N GLU A 141 -31.10 23.21 -7.32
CA GLU A 141 -32.50 23.22 -6.87
C GLU A 141 -33.39 23.24 -8.12
N ALA A 142 -34.35 22.31 -8.19
CA ALA A 142 -35.24 22.11 -9.34
C ALA A 142 -36.29 23.23 -9.55
N LYS A 143 -35.96 24.49 -9.23
CA LYS A 143 -36.86 25.65 -9.38
C LYS A 143 -36.15 26.80 -10.11
N GLU A 144 -36.94 27.56 -10.87
CA GLU A 144 -36.56 28.57 -11.89
C GLU A 144 -35.65 29.75 -11.41
N LYS A 145 -35.18 29.74 -10.16
CA LYS A 145 -34.07 30.60 -9.68
C LYS A 145 -33.18 29.78 -8.74
N SER A 146 -31.93 29.58 -9.13
CA SER A 146 -30.95 28.92 -8.26
C SER A 146 -30.63 29.84 -7.08
N PHE A 147 -30.74 29.34 -5.84
CA PHE A 147 -30.31 30.08 -4.65
C PHE A 147 -28.84 30.53 -4.73
N TRP A 148 -28.04 29.89 -5.59
CA TRP A 148 -26.68 30.30 -5.91
C TRP A 148 -26.55 31.74 -6.41
N ASP A 149 -27.46 32.18 -7.27
CA ASP A 149 -27.39 33.50 -7.92
C ASP A 149 -27.78 34.63 -6.94
N VAL A 150 -28.35 34.27 -5.80
CA VAL A 150 -28.71 35.21 -4.71
C VAL A 150 -27.56 35.38 -3.71
N LYS A 151 -26.63 34.42 -3.63
CA LYS A 151 -25.49 34.47 -2.70
C LYS A 151 -24.51 35.57 -3.07
N ARG A 152 -23.90 36.19 -2.06
CA ARG A 152 -22.78 37.10 -2.28
C ARG A 152 -21.53 36.31 -2.72
N VAL A 153 -20.62 36.97 -3.43
CA VAL A 153 -19.43 36.32 -4.02
C VAL A 153 -18.52 35.67 -2.96
N ASP A 154 -18.45 36.23 -1.75
CA ASP A 154 -17.74 35.66 -0.60
C ASP A 154 -18.45 34.42 -0.03
N GLU A 155 -19.78 34.43 0.08
CA GLU A 155 -20.57 33.24 0.47
C GLU A 155 -20.45 32.11 -0.57
N GLN A 156 -20.33 32.46 -1.85
CA GLN A 156 -20.04 31.52 -2.91
C GLN A 156 -18.63 30.91 -2.74
N ALA A 157 -17.61 31.75 -2.51
CA ALA A 157 -16.25 31.29 -2.27
C ALA A 157 -16.16 30.36 -1.05
N ASP A 158 -16.76 30.73 0.09
CA ASP A 158 -16.86 29.87 1.29
C ASP A 158 -17.49 28.50 0.96
N SER A 159 -18.60 28.51 0.23
CA SER A 159 -19.27 27.28 -0.18
C SER A 159 -18.40 26.40 -1.08
N MET A 160 -17.53 27.00 -1.90
CA MET A 160 -16.61 26.26 -2.75
C MET A 160 -15.47 25.63 -1.95
N ALA A 161 -14.91 26.34 -0.97
CA ALA A 161 -13.90 25.78 -0.07
C ALA A 161 -14.42 24.53 0.65
N ARG A 162 -15.61 24.63 1.28
CA ARG A 162 -16.22 23.51 2.01
C ARG A 162 -16.52 22.29 1.13
N LYS A 163 -17.01 22.51 -0.09
CA LYS A 163 -17.28 21.43 -1.03
C LYS A 163 -15.99 20.83 -1.61
N CYS A 164 -14.92 21.61 -1.73
CA CYS A 164 -13.61 21.14 -2.17
C CYS A 164 -13.04 20.13 -1.16
N ILE A 165 -13.06 20.46 0.13
CA ILE A 165 -12.54 19.62 1.23
C ILE A 165 -13.08 18.18 1.18
N LEU A 166 -14.35 18.00 0.81
CA LEU A 166 -15.00 16.68 0.71
C LEU A 166 -14.40 15.73 -0.35
N ASN A 167 -13.48 16.21 -1.19
CA ASN A 167 -12.83 15.40 -2.20
C ASN A 167 -11.48 14.82 -1.73
N PHE A 168 -11.00 15.18 -0.54
CA PHE A 168 -9.69 14.80 -0.03
C PHE A 168 -9.80 13.88 1.20
N GLY A 169 -8.95 12.86 1.24
CA GLY A 169 -8.83 11.97 2.40
C GLY A 169 -7.80 12.45 3.43
N PRO A 170 -7.56 11.66 4.50
CA PRO A 170 -6.54 11.96 5.51
C PRO A 170 -5.12 12.09 4.95
N SER A 171 -4.83 11.44 3.83
CA SER A 171 -3.56 11.54 3.11
C SER A 171 -3.41 12.82 2.27
N LEU A 172 -4.42 13.71 2.27
CA LEU A 172 -4.45 14.95 1.49
C LEU A 172 -4.38 14.74 -0.04
N VAL A 173 -4.63 13.51 -0.50
CA VAL A 173 -4.77 13.16 -1.91
C VAL A 173 -6.26 13.07 -2.25
N PRO A 174 -6.69 13.53 -3.46
CA PRO A 174 -8.06 13.35 -3.92
C PRO A 174 -8.52 11.89 -3.87
N HIS A 175 -9.78 11.64 -3.51
CA HIS A 175 -10.33 10.30 -3.46
C HIS A 175 -10.34 9.64 -4.84
N LEU A 176 -9.66 8.49 -4.96
CA LEU A 176 -9.86 7.62 -6.10
C LEU A 176 -11.23 6.94 -5.99
N GLN A 177 -12.05 7.10 -7.03
CA GLN A 177 -13.41 6.56 -7.06
C GLN A 177 -13.57 5.59 -8.24
N VAL A 178 -14.16 4.43 -7.94
CA VAL A 178 -14.65 3.50 -8.95
C VAL A 178 -16.17 3.55 -8.93
N GLY A 179 -16.74 4.09 -10.01
CA GLY A 179 -18.16 4.28 -10.18
C GLY A 179 -18.91 2.98 -10.49
N TYR A 180 -20.19 3.14 -10.82
CA TYR A 180 -21.05 2.04 -11.24
C TYR A 180 -20.42 1.28 -12.42
N ARG A 181 -20.59 -0.05 -12.45
CA ARG A 181 -19.97 -0.98 -13.43
C ARG A 181 -18.45 -1.01 -13.46
N GLY A 182 -17.78 -0.49 -12.44
CA GLY A 182 -16.32 -0.50 -12.40
C GLY A 182 -15.68 0.61 -13.24
N ILE A 183 -16.45 1.64 -13.64
CA ILE A 183 -15.88 2.79 -14.36
C ILE A 183 -14.93 3.53 -13.44
N VAL A 184 -13.68 3.73 -13.86
CA VAL A 184 -12.75 4.57 -13.10
C VAL A 184 -13.15 6.03 -13.27
N GLN A 185 -13.42 6.71 -12.16
CA GLN A 185 -13.79 8.12 -12.16
C GLN A 185 -12.53 8.99 -12.16
N THR A 186 -11.79 8.96 -13.27
CA THR A 186 -10.61 9.80 -13.51
C THR A 186 -10.89 11.25 -13.13
N ASP A 187 -9.95 11.88 -12.41
CA ASP A 187 -10.05 13.27 -11.94
C ASP A 187 -11.32 13.56 -11.12
N ALA A 188 -11.63 12.67 -10.17
CA ALA A 188 -12.83 12.72 -9.34
C ALA A 188 -14.14 12.81 -10.16
N GLY A 189 -14.18 12.06 -11.27
CA GLY A 189 -15.28 12.11 -12.24
C GLY A 189 -15.26 13.35 -13.11
N PHE A 190 -14.07 13.75 -13.57
CA PHE A 190 -13.81 14.96 -14.37
C PHE A 190 -14.23 16.26 -13.69
N ARG A 191 -14.24 16.28 -12.34
CA ARG A 191 -14.44 17.51 -11.55
C ARG A 191 -13.12 18.21 -11.27
N VAL A 192 -12.03 17.45 -11.17
CA VAL A 192 -10.69 18.02 -11.07
C VAL A 192 -10.20 18.42 -12.46
N HIS A 193 -9.71 19.65 -12.61
CA HIS A 193 -9.29 20.21 -13.91
C HIS A 193 -7.83 20.71 -13.86
N ILE A 194 -6.87 19.79 -13.85
CA ILE A 194 -5.45 20.15 -13.69
C ILE A 194 -4.76 20.66 -14.96
N THR A 195 -5.31 20.39 -16.15
CA THR A 195 -4.67 20.74 -17.44
C THR A 195 -5.69 21.17 -18.50
N ASN A 196 -5.21 21.85 -19.54
CA ASN A 196 -5.97 22.20 -20.73
C ASN A 196 -5.27 21.69 -22.02
N LEU A 197 -5.90 21.85 -23.18
CA LEU A 197 -5.36 21.37 -24.46
C LEU A 197 -4.04 22.05 -24.85
N GLN A 198 -3.89 23.33 -24.53
CA GLN A 198 -2.65 24.07 -24.82
C GLN A 198 -1.50 23.49 -24.01
N ASN A 199 -1.71 23.20 -22.71
CA ASN A 199 -0.67 22.55 -21.90
C ASN A 199 -0.20 21.24 -22.51
N HIS A 200 -1.11 20.37 -22.99
CA HIS A 200 -0.69 19.12 -23.65
C HIS A 200 0.03 19.38 -24.99
N LYS A 201 -0.41 20.38 -25.77
CA LYS A 201 0.26 20.75 -27.02
C LYS A 201 1.71 21.18 -26.78
N ASP A 202 1.97 21.92 -25.71
CA ASP A 202 3.30 22.41 -25.35
C ASP A 202 4.27 21.29 -24.90
N THR A 203 3.75 20.07 -24.68
CA THR A 203 4.55 18.93 -24.20
C THR A 203 5.08 18.02 -25.32
N CYS A 204 4.81 18.32 -26.59
CA CYS A 204 5.22 17.48 -27.71
C CYS A 204 5.49 18.29 -28.98
N SER A 205 6.09 17.65 -29.99
CA SER A 205 6.26 18.27 -31.30
C SER A 205 4.93 18.53 -32.02
N SER A 206 4.95 19.51 -32.93
CA SER A 206 3.79 19.79 -33.78
C SER A 206 3.38 18.60 -34.66
N ALA A 207 4.34 17.77 -35.10
CA ALA A 207 4.06 16.58 -35.89
C ALA A 207 3.27 15.53 -35.10
N THR A 208 3.69 15.25 -33.86
CA THR A 208 2.97 14.37 -32.93
C THR A 208 1.58 14.92 -32.61
N TRP A 209 1.48 16.21 -32.27
CA TRP A 209 0.19 16.85 -31.97
C TRP A 209 -0.80 16.78 -33.13
N ASN A 210 -0.34 17.13 -34.34
CA ASN A 210 -1.20 17.14 -35.54
C ASN A 210 -1.65 15.73 -35.93
N THR A 211 -0.76 14.74 -35.83
CA THR A 211 -1.10 13.32 -36.08
C THR A 211 -2.13 12.82 -35.06
N MET A 212 -1.94 13.13 -33.78
CA MET A 212 -2.90 12.78 -32.73
C MET A 212 -4.28 13.41 -32.99
N GLN A 213 -4.31 14.71 -33.31
CA GLN A 213 -5.54 15.45 -33.63
C GLN A 213 -6.25 14.90 -34.86
N PHE A 214 -5.52 14.46 -35.88
CA PHE A 214 -6.08 13.83 -37.08
C PHE A 214 -6.88 12.56 -36.72
N TYR A 215 -6.31 11.65 -35.94
CA TYR A 215 -7.01 10.43 -35.52
C TYR A 215 -8.10 10.69 -34.48
N ALA A 216 -7.90 11.64 -33.56
CA ALA A 216 -8.97 12.08 -32.67
C ALA A 216 -10.18 12.63 -33.45
N GLY A 217 -9.93 13.39 -34.52
CA GLY A 217 -10.95 13.87 -35.46
C GLY A 217 -11.76 12.74 -36.07
N LYS A 218 -11.08 11.73 -36.66
CA LYS A 218 -11.73 10.54 -37.25
C LYS A 218 -12.64 9.82 -36.24
N LEU A 219 -12.19 9.65 -35.00
CA LEU A 219 -12.97 8.97 -33.96
C LEU A 219 -14.21 9.77 -33.54
N ARG A 220 -14.11 11.10 -33.43
CA ARG A 220 -15.26 11.96 -33.12
C ARG A 220 -16.30 11.96 -34.23
N GLU A 221 -15.86 12.06 -35.48
CA GLU A 221 -16.74 12.05 -36.65
C GLU A 221 -17.57 10.77 -36.70
N LYS A 222 -16.93 9.63 -36.40
CA LYS A 222 -17.60 8.32 -36.32
C LYS A 222 -18.30 8.04 -34.98
N LYS A 223 -18.16 8.93 -33.99
CA LYS A 223 -18.64 8.75 -32.60
C LYS A 223 -18.20 7.41 -31.99
N THR A 224 -16.96 7.00 -32.27
CA THR A 224 -16.42 5.72 -31.85
C THR A 224 -16.23 5.66 -30.34
N LYS A 225 -16.81 4.63 -29.72
CA LYS A 225 -16.70 4.33 -28.30
C LYS A 225 -15.60 3.33 -28.03
N ILE A 226 -14.65 3.70 -27.19
CA ILE A 226 -13.48 2.90 -26.86
C ILE A 226 -13.56 2.49 -25.39
N ALA A 227 -13.38 1.19 -25.11
CA ALA A 227 -13.33 0.67 -23.74
C ALA A 227 -11.99 0.01 -23.42
N PHE A 228 -11.35 0.47 -22.35
CA PHE A 228 -10.17 -0.18 -21.75
C PHE A 228 -10.58 -0.99 -20.53
N PHE A 229 -9.98 -2.17 -20.37
CA PHE A 229 -10.15 -3.03 -19.19
C PHE A 229 -8.80 -3.37 -18.59
N SER A 230 -8.61 -3.05 -17.30
CA SER A 230 -7.41 -3.41 -16.52
C SER A 230 -7.77 -3.92 -15.13
N ALA A 231 -6.78 -4.42 -14.37
CA ALA A 231 -7.03 -5.08 -13.09
C ALA A 231 -7.29 -4.13 -11.89
N THR A 232 -6.67 -2.94 -11.88
CA THR A 232 -6.71 -2.00 -10.75
C THR A 232 -6.82 -0.54 -11.22
N PRO A 233 -7.57 0.33 -10.51
CA PRO A 233 -7.67 1.76 -10.81
C PRO A 233 -6.52 2.60 -10.23
N GLN A 234 -5.68 2.01 -9.37
CA GLN A 234 -4.57 2.66 -8.66
C GLN A 234 -3.35 1.77 -8.62
N GLY A 235 -2.17 2.38 -8.61
CA GLY A 235 -0.90 1.68 -8.45
C GLY A 235 -0.43 1.00 -9.74
N GLY A 236 0.89 0.85 -9.86
CA GLY A 236 1.53 0.32 -11.06
C GLY A 236 1.52 1.28 -12.26
N GLY A 237 2.32 0.98 -13.28
CA GLY A 237 2.48 1.84 -14.46
C GLY A 237 1.21 1.96 -15.32
N VAL A 238 0.38 0.91 -15.39
CA VAL A 238 -0.82 0.91 -16.26
C VAL A 238 -1.86 1.92 -15.79
N ALA A 239 -2.16 1.98 -14.50
CA ALA A 239 -3.17 2.90 -13.97
C ALA A 239 -2.80 4.38 -14.24
N LEU A 240 -1.52 4.74 -14.07
CA LEU A 240 -1.00 6.07 -14.34
C LEU A 240 -1.24 6.49 -15.80
N MET A 241 -0.85 5.63 -16.75
CA MET A 241 -1.07 5.88 -18.18
C MET A 241 -2.55 6.04 -18.53
N ARG A 242 -3.44 5.26 -17.90
CA ARG A 242 -4.87 5.28 -18.20
C ARG A 242 -5.55 6.54 -17.66
N HIS A 243 -5.17 7.04 -16.49
CA HIS A 243 -5.67 8.34 -16.00
C HIS A 243 -5.31 9.47 -16.98
N ALA A 244 -4.05 9.53 -17.43
CA ALA A 244 -3.59 10.53 -18.39
C ALA A 244 -4.31 10.44 -19.75
N LEU A 245 -4.42 9.22 -20.31
CA LEU A 245 -5.10 8.99 -21.57
C LEU A 245 -6.58 9.38 -21.52
N VAL A 246 -7.30 8.96 -20.47
CA VAL A 246 -8.73 9.25 -20.30
C VAL A 246 -8.96 10.76 -20.11
N ARG A 247 -8.11 11.44 -19.34
CA ARG A 247 -8.14 12.90 -19.19
C ARG A 247 -7.98 13.62 -20.53
N LEU A 248 -6.93 13.30 -21.29
CA LEU A 248 -6.68 13.92 -22.58
C LEU A 248 -7.80 13.61 -23.59
N SER A 249 -8.28 12.37 -23.62
CA SER A 249 -9.40 11.97 -24.49
C SER A 249 -10.66 12.78 -24.20
N ARG A 250 -10.94 13.04 -22.91
CA ARG A 250 -12.07 13.87 -22.50
C ARG A 250 -11.93 15.32 -22.98
N LEU A 251 -10.74 15.91 -22.88
CA LEU A 251 -10.47 17.26 -23.39
C LEU A 251 -10.64 17.35 -24.91
N LEU A 252 -10.26 16.29 -25.63
CA LEU A 252 -10.38 16.21 -27.08
C LEU A 252 -11.80 15.86 -27.55
N GLY A 253 -12.68 15.42 -26.67
CA GLY A 253 -14.03 14.96 -26.98
C GLY A 253 -14.09 13.55 -27.60
N VAL A 254 -13.07 12.73 -27.40
CA VAL A 254 -13.04 11.31 -27.82
C VAL A 254 -13.68 10.45 -26.73
N ASP A 255 -14.60 9.55 -27.10
CA ASP A 255 -15.32 8.69 -26.16
C ASP A 255 -14.46 7.48 -25.75
N VAL A 256 -13.63 7.70 -24.73
CA VAL A 256 -12.79 6.67 -24.10
C VAL A 256 -13.27 6.45 -22.66
N THR A 257 -13.61 5.22 -22.33
CA THR A 257 -13.96 4.83 -20.95
C THR A 257 -13.05 3.70 -20.47
N TRP A 258 -12.65 3.76 -19.20
CA TRP A 258 -11.81 2.76 -18.56
C TRP A 258 -12.57 2.05 -17.44
N TYR A 259 -12.52 0.72 -17.46
CA TYR A 259 -13.22 -0.18 -16.55
C TYR A 259 -12.22 -1.06 -15.78
N VAL A 260 -12.53 -1.28 -14.50
CA VAL A 260 -11.80 -2.20 -13.61
C VAL A 260 -12.79 -3.15 -12.93
N PRO A 261 -12.40 -4.41 -12.67
CA PRO A 261 -13.24 -5.38 -11.98
C PRO A 261 -13.41 -5.00 -10.51
N LYS A 262 -14.42 -5.58 -9.84
CA LYS A 262 -14.47 -5.53 -8.38
C LYS A 262 -13.29 -6.30 -7.78
N PRO A 263 -12.58 -5.72 -6.79
CA PRO A 263 -11.39 -6.33 -6.23
C PRO A 263 -11.72 -7.65 -5.53
N ARG A 264 -10.87 -8.67 -5.74
CA ARG A 264 -10.93 -9.95 -5.03
C ARG A 264 -9.51 -10.32 -4.58
N PRO A 265 -9.10 -10.01 -3.33
CA PRO A 265 -7.70 -10.13 -2.88
C PRO A 265 -7.06 -11.50 -3.14
N GLY A 266 -7.81 -12.59 -2.95
CA GLY A 266 -7.33 -13.95 -3.23
C GLY A 266 -6.96 -14.18 -4.71
N VAL A 267 -7.66 -13.54 -5.65
CA VAL A 267 -7.36 -13.64 -7.09
C VAL A 267 -6.15 -12.79 -7.46
N PHE A 268 -5.99 -11.60 -6.87
CA PHE A 268 -4.83 -10.75 -7.14
C PHE A 268 -3.50 -11.42 -6.75
N ARG A 269 -3.49 -12.20 -5.66
CA ARG A 269 -2.31 -13.00 -5.29
C ARG A 269 -1.96 -14.04 -6.37
N ILE A 270 -2.97 -14.69 -6.95
CA ILE A 270 -2.77 -15.68 -8.03
C ILE A 270 -2.26 -14.99 -9.30
N THR A 271 -2.85 -13.85 -9.70
CA THR A 271 -2.40 -13.11 -10.89
C THR A 271 -1.00 -12.52 -10.72
N LYS A 272 -0.60 -12.14 -9.48
CA LYS A 272 0.77 -11.72 -9.18
C LYS A 272 1.76 -12.88 -9.29
N ASN A 273 1.40 -14.07 -8.79
CA ASN A 273 2.22 -15.26 -8.99
C ASN A 273 2.36 -15.61 -10.48
N GLN A 274 1.28 -15.48 -11.25
CA GLN A 274 1.27 -15.66 -12.70
C GLN A 274 2.24 -14.69 -13.39
N HIS A 275 2.19 -13.41 -13.01
CA HIS A 275 3.10 -12.37 -13.48
C HIS A 275 4.57 -12.73 -13.17
N ASN A 276 4.87 -13.11 -11.93
CA ASN A 276 6.23 -13.47 -11.50
C ASN A 276 6.75 -14.72 -12.23
N ILE A 277 5.89 -15.70 -12.50
CA ILE A 277 6.21 -16.87 -13.31
C ILE A 277 6.60 -16.44 -14.73
N LEU A 278 5.76 -15.64 -15.42
CA LEU A 278 6.01 -15.22 -16.81
C LEU A 278 7.32 -14.41 -16.98
N GLN A 279 7.70 -13.63 -15.97
CA GLN A 279 8.96 -12.90 -15.92
C GLN A 279 10.17 -13.76 -15.48
N GLY A 280 9.91 -14.99 -15.02
CA GLY A 280 10.91 -15.94 -14.55
C GLY A 280 11.52 -15.61 -13.18
N VAL A 281 10.89 -14.73 -12.40
CA VAL A 281 11.38 -14.29 -11.07
C VAL A 281 10.84 -15.16 -9.92
N SER A 282 9.91 -16.07 -10.22
CA SER A 282 9.40 -17.08 -9.28
C SER A 282 10.40 -18.22 -9.05
N HIS A 283 10.22 -18.98 -7.97
CA HIS A 283 10.91 -20.25 -7.78
C HIS A 283 10.66 -21.18 -9.00
N PRO A 284 11.67 -21.93 -9.49
CA PRO A 284 11.51 -22.80 -10.67
C PRO A 284 10.38 -23.84 -10.57
N ASP A 285 10.02 -24.23 -9.34
CA ASP A 285 8.95 -25.19 -9.07
C ASP A 285 7.58 -24.56 -8.81
N GLN A 286 7.49 -23.23 -8.75
CA GLN A 286 6.22 -22.55 -8.54
C GLN A 286 5.30 -22.81 -9.75
N ARG A 287 4.06 -23.24 -9.49
CA ARG A 287 3.02 -23.49 -10.49
C ARG A 287 1.70 -22.87 -10.01
N ILE A 288 0.79 -22.63 -10.94
CA ILE A 288 -0.60 -22.24 -10.63
C ILE A 288 -1.48 -23.46 -10.87
N SER A 289 -2.20 -23.89 -9.85
CA SER A 289 -3.06 -25.07 -9.91
C SER A 289 -4.34 -24.83 -10.72
N ASP A 290 -4.98 -25.89 -11.20
CA ASP A 290 -6.23 -25.76 -11.95
C ASP A 290 -7.37 -25.08 -11.16
N PRO A 291 -7.55 -25.33 -9.85
CA PRO A 291 -8.50 -24.57 -9.03
C PRO A 291 -8.19 -23.07 -8.97
N GLU A 292 -6.91 -22.68 -8.97
CA GLU A 292 -6.50 -21.26 -8.99
C GLU A 292 -6.77 -20.62 -10.36
N LYS A 293 -6.47 -21.32 -11.46
CA LYS A 293 -6.84 -20.90 -12.84
C LYS A 293 -8.36 -20.76 -12.98
N ALA A 294 -9.13 -21.68 -12.38
CA ALA A 294 -10.58 -21.60 -12.33
C ALA A 294 -11.06 -20.39 -11.52
N ALA A 295 -10.42 -20.07 -10.39
CA ALA A 295 -10.78 -18.92 -9.58
C ALA A 295 -10.60 -17.57 -10.32
N ILE A 296 -9.54 -17.43 -11.13
CA ILE A 296 -9.36 -16.28 -12.03
C ILE A 296 -10.50 -16.24 -13.06
N THR A 297 -10.76 -17.37 -13.71
CA THR A 297 -11.80 -17.48 -14.74
C THR A 297 -13.19 -17.12 -14.19
N ASP A 298 -13.55 -17.64 -13.02
CA ASP A 298 -14.80 -17.35 -12.33
C ASP A 298 -14.93 -15.87 -11.97
N TRP A 299 -13.85 -15.27 -11.49
CA TRP A 299 -13.83 -13.84 -11.15
C TRP A 299 -14.04 -12.95 -12.38
N ILE A 300 -13.40 -13.27 -13.51
CA ILE A 300 -13.60 -12.57 -14.78
C ILE A 300 -15.06 -12.73 -15.23
N GLN A 301 -15.58 -13.96 -15.23
CA GLN A 301 -16.95 -14.24 -15.65
C GLN A 301 -18.00 -13.55 -14.78
N ASP A 302 -17.82 -13.54 -13.46
CA ASP A 302 -18.72 -12.86 -12.53
C ASP A 302 -18.76 -11.36 -12.78
N ASN A 303 -17.61 -10.72 -12.96
CA ASN A 303 -17.55 -9.29 -13.28
C ASN A 303 -18.18 -8.99 -14.64
N ALA A 304 -17.84 -9.79 -15.66
CA ALA A 304 -18.40 -9.65 -16.99
C ALA A 304 -19.92 -9.76 -16.98
N LYS A 305 -20.48 -10.84 -16.42
CA LYS A 305 -21.94 -11.08 -16.38
C LYS A 305 -22.68 -10.01 -15.60
N ARG A 306 -22.17 -9.62 -14.42
CA ARG A 306 -22.89 -8.70 -13.51
C ARG A 306 -22.83 -7.25 -13.97
N TYR A 307 -21.71 -6.81 -14.55
CA TYR A 307 -21.47 -5.38 -14.78
C TYR A 307 -21.34 -5.03 -16.26
N TRP A 308 -20.63 -5.84 -17.05
CA TRP A 308 -20.20 -5.43 -18.38
C TRP A 308 -21.05 -5.96 -19.53
N LEU A 309 -21.66 -7.14 -19.35
CA LEU A 309 -22.61 -7.79 -20.26
C LEU A 309 -24.07 -7.54 -19.90
N SER A 310 -24.32 -6.86 -18.77
CA SER A 310 -25.65 -6.39 -18.38
C SER A 310 -26.18 -5.32 -19.35
N GLU A 311 -27.49 -5.06 -19.32
CA GLU A 311 -28.15 -4.07 -20.20
C GLU A 311 -27.48 -2.69 -20.14
N GLY A 312 -27.04 -2.15 -21.28
CA GLY A 312 -26.28 -0.89 -21.37
C GLY A 312 -24.82 -0.98 -20.88
N GLY A 313 -24.31 -2.18 -20.61
CA GLY A 313 -22.90 -2.40 -20.25
C GLY A 313 -21.96 -2.27 -21.45
N PRO A 314 -20.66 -1.97 -21.23
CA PRO A 314 -19.69 -1.72 -22.30
C PRO A 314 -19.44 -2.91 -23.23
N LEU A 315 -19.69 -4.14 -22.78
CA LEU A 315 -19.45 -5.34 -23.57
C LEU A 315 -20.70 -5.83 -24.33
N ARG A 316 -21.84 -5.13 -24.23
CA ARG A 316 -22.99 -5.35 -25.13
C ARG A 316 -22.61 -5.07 -26.59
N PRO A 317 -23.38 -5.56 -27.57
CA PRO A 317 -23.18 -5.18 -28.96
C PRO A 317 -23.17 -3.66 -29.15
N PRO A 318 -22.34 -3.10 -30.05
CA PRO A 318 -22.30 -1.66 -30.31
C PRO A 318 -23.68 -1.05 -30.65
N GLN A 319 -24.53 -1.82 -31.35
CA GLN A 319 -25.89 -1.42 -31.72
C GLN A 319 -26.80 -1.21 -30.49
N GLU A 320 -26.47 -1.83 -29.36
CA GLU A 320 -27.17 -1.67 -28.08
C GLU A 320 -26.48 -0.63 -27.16
N GLY A 321 -25.51 0.12 -27.68
CA GLY A 321 -24.80 1.16 -26.96
C GLY A 321 -23.50 0.72 -26.29
N GLY A 322 -23.05 -0.53 -26.48
CA GLY A 322 -21.73 -1.00 -26.05
C GLY A 322 -20.56 -0.34 -26.79
N ALA A 323 -19.34 -0.67 -26.39
CA ALA A 323 -18.13 -0.12 -27.02
C ALA A 323 -17.89 -0.74 -28.41
N ASP A 324 -17.42 0.11 -29.34
CA ASP A 324 -17.04 -0.27 -30.70
C ASP A 324 -15.69 -1.01 -30.71
N ILE A 325 -14.72 -0.48 -29.94
CA ILE A 325 -13.36 -1.02 -29.86
C ILE A 325 -13.02 -1.35 -28.40
N ILE A 326 -12.45 -2.53 -28.17
CA ILE A 326 -12.08 -2.99 -26.83
C ILE A 326 -10.59 -3.23 -26.73
N PHE A 327 -10.00 -2.73 -25.65
CA PHE A 327 -8.61 -2.97 -25.25
C PHE A 327 -8.58 -3.73 -23.92
N ILE A 328 -7.84 -4.83 -23.88
CA ILE A 328 -7.61 -5.61 -22.66
C ILE A 328 -6.13 -5.47 -22.26
N ASP A 329 -5.89 -4.86 -21.10
CA ASP A 329 -4.56 -4.68 -20.54
C ASP A 329 -4.16 -5.88 -19.66
N ASP A 330 -2.94 -6.36 -19.89
CA ASP A 330 -2.19 -7.32 -19.08
C ASP A 330 -2.84 -8.72 -18.90
N PRO A 331 -2.08 -9.71 -18.37
CA PRO A 331 -2.54 -11.10 -18.33
C PRO A 331 -3.66 -11.40 -17.32
N GLN A 332 -4.15 -10.43 -16.55
CA GLN A 332 -5.13 -10.71 -15.49
C GLN A 332 -6.55 -10.98 -16.03
N MET A 333 -6.92 -10.40 -17.19
CA MET A 333 -8.30 -10.50 -17.73
C MET A 333 -8.46 -10.93 -19.20
N PRO A 334 -7.54 -11.66 -19.86
CA PRO A 334 -7.74 -12.09 -21.24
C PRO A 334 -8.91 -13.06 -21.42
N GLY A 335 -9.42 -13.67 -20.34
CA GLY A 335 -10.66 -14.46 -20.37
C GLY A 335 -11.90 -13.69 -20.85
N LEU A 336 -11.86 -12.35 -20.91
CA LEU A 336 -12.91 -11.54 -21.54
C LEU A 336 -12.96 -11.69 -23.06
N ILE A 337 -11.83 -11.97 -23.72
CA ILE A 337 -11.70 -11.94 -25.18
C ILE A 337 -12.65 -12.97 -25.83
N PRO A 338 -12.64 -14.27 -25.44
CA PRO A 338 -13.57 -15.24 -26.04
C PRO A 338 -15.04 -14.95 -25.72
N MET A 339 -15.33 -14.35 -24.54
CA MET A 339 -16.69 -13.97 -24.17
C MET A 339 -17.22 -12.86 -25.09
N ILE A 340 -16.37 -11.89 -25.42
CA ILE A 340 -16.67 -10.81 -26.36
C ILE A 340 -16.88 -11.36 -27.77
N LYS A 341 -15.92 -12.16 -28.27
CA LYS A 341 -15.96 -12.71 -29.62
C LYS A 341 -17.16 -13.64 -29.84
N ARG A 342 -17.62 -14.36 -28.81
CA ARG A 342 -18.86 -15.15 -28.90
C ARG A 342 -20.12 -14.31 -29.13
N LEU A 343 -20.18 -13.12 -28.55
CA LEU A 343 -21.34 -12.23 -28.66
C LEU A 343 -21.27 -11.35 -29.92
N THR A 344 -20.07 -10.90 -30.26
CA THR A 344 -19.79 -10.01 -31.39
C THR A 344 -18.50 -10.47 -32.07
N PRO A 345 -18.55 -11.46 -32.97
CA PRO A 345 -17.35 -12.05 -33.60
C PRO A 345 -16.49 -11.01 -34.34
N ASP A 346 -17.15 -10.07 -35.02
CA ASP A 346 -16.50 -9.06 -35.84
C ASP A 346 -16.12 -7.78 -35.06
N ARG A 347 -16.34 -7.75 -33.73
CA ARG A 347 -15.93 -6.59 -32.92
C ARG A 347 -14.42 -6.61 -32.69
N PRO A 348 -13.69 -5.50 -32.93
CA PRO A 348 -12.28 -5.40 -32.62
C PRO A 348 -11.97 -5.53 -31.13
N VAL A 349 -11.09 -6.48 -30.78
CA VAL A 349 -10.56 -6.71 -29.43
C VAL A 349 -9.03 -6.80 -29.50
N LEU A 350 -8.35 -5.84 -28.90
CA LEU A 350 -6.91 -5.72 -28.92
C LEU A 350 -6.35 -6.05 -27.54
N TYR A 351 -5.32 -6.90 -27.49
CA TYR A 351 -4.64 -7.27 -26.25
C TYR A 351 -3.33 -6.50 -26.10
N ARG A 352 -3.11 -5.89 -24.94
CA ARG A 352 -1.90 -5.14 -24.61
C ARG A 352 -1.14 -5.83 -23.48
N SER A 353 0.09 -6.23 -23.73
CA SER A 353 1.03 -6.73 -22.71
C SER A 353 1.97 -5.62 -22.25
N HIS A 354 2.03 -5.35 -20.94
CA HIS A 354 2.99 -4.42 -20.32
C HIS A 354 4.12 -5.15 -19.56
N ILE A 355 4.18 -6.48 -19.64
CA ILE A 355 5.14 -7.29 -18.88
C ILE A 355 6.20 -7.92 -19.79
N GLN A 356 7.37 -8.21 -19.21
CA GLN A 356 8.38 -9.07 -19.84
C GLN A 356 7.90 -10.52 -19.82
N ILE A 357 7.46 -11.04 -20.97
CA ILE A 357 7.19 -12.47 -21.13
C ILE A 357 8.49 -13.15 -21.57
N ARG A 358 9.00 -14.09 -20.79
CA ARG A 358 10.21 -14.86 -21.12
C ARG A 358 9.93 -15.86 -22.24
N SER A 359 9.94 -15.38 -23.49
CA SER A 359 9.67 -16.17 -24.70
C SER A 359 10.57 -17.43 -24.80
N ASP A 360 11.82 -17.32 -24.34
CA ASP A 360 12.78 -18.43 -24.25
C ASP A 360 12.37 -19.52 -23.24
N LEU A 361 11.74 -19.15 -22.13
CA LEU A 361 11.22 -20.10 -21.14
C LEU A 361 9.85 -20.65 -21.55
N VAL A 362 9.02 -19.82 -22.20
CA VAL A 362 7.74 -20.23 -22.79
C VAL A 362 7.95 -21.29 -23.88
N ALA A 363 9.06 -21.21 -24.64
CA ALA A 363 9.42 -22.22 -25.64
C ALA A 363 9.84 -23.58 -25.05
N LYS A 364 10.15 -23.66 -23.75
CA LYS A 364 10.52 -24.92 -23.08
C LYS A 364 9.25 -25.63 -22.61
N GLU A 365 8.88 -26.71 -23.30
CA GLU A 365 7.74 -27.54 -22.93
C GLU A 365 7.87 -28.05 -21.48
N GLY A 366 6.77 -28.01 -20.71
CA GLY A 366 6.74 -28.41 -19.30
C GLY A 366 7.30 -27.38 -18.30
N SER A 367 7.86 -26.26 -18.77
CA SER A 367 8.23 -25.16 -17.88
C SER A 367 7.00 -24.51 -17.24
N PRO A 368 7.12 -23.88 -16.06
CA PRO A 368 6.00 -23.13 -15.48
C PRO A 368 5.51 -22.01 -16.41
N GLN A 369 6.43 -21.36 -17.14
CA GLN A 369 6.10 -20.30 -18.08
C GLN A 369 5.28 -20.82 -19.26
N ASN A 370 5.63 -22.01 -19.78
CA ASN A 370 4.90 -22.66 -20.87
C ASN A 370 3.46 -23.00 -20.45
N ASP A 371 3.25 -23.59 -19.26
CA ASP A 371 1.90 -23.88 -18.75
C ASP A 371 1.04 -22.62 -18.62
N ILE A 372 1.58 -21.59 -17.98
CA ILE A 372 0.86 -20.33 -17.78
C ILE A 372 0.58 -19.61 -19.10
N TRP A 373 1.55 -19.60 -20.02
CA TRP A 373 1.35 -19.01 -21.33
C TRP A 373 0.31 -19.76 -22.14
N ASN A 374 0.29 -21.10 -22.11
CA ASN A 374 -0.73 -21.88 -22.81
C ASN A 374 -2.14 -21.57 -22.29
N TYR A 375 -2.29 -21.44 -20.96
CA TYR A 375 -3.56 -21.00 -20.35
C TYR A 375 -3.98 -19.62 -20.85
N LEU A 376 -3.07 -18.64 -20.86
CA LEU A 376 -3.37 -17.27 -21.33
C LEU A 376 -3.64 -17.22 -22.84
N TRP A 377 -2.77 -17.84 -23.64
CA TRP A 377 -2.84 -17.89 -25.10
C TRP A 377 -4.12 -18.56 -25.60
N SER A 378 -4.66 -19.53 -24.85
CA SER A 378 -5.96 -20.13 -25.14
C SER A 378 -7.09 -19.10 -25.25
N ASN A 379 -6.96 -17.95 -24.57
CA ASN A 379 -7.88 -16.82 -24.63
C ASN A 379 -7.36 -15.69 -25.57
N ILE A 380 -6.07 -15.36 -25.49
CA ILE A 380 -5.46 -14.23 -26.22
C ILE A 380 -5.46 -14.45 -27.74
N LYS A 381 -5.36 -15.70 -28.21
CA LYS A 381 -5.30 -16.02 -29.65
C LYS A 381 -6.48 -15.47 -30.48
N GLU A 382 -7.63 -15.25 -29.82
CA GLU A 382 -8.84 -14.69 -30.43
C GLU A 382 -8.81 -13.15 -30.55
N SER A 383 -7.80 -12.47 -29.99
CA SER A 383 -7.60 -11.04 -30.20
C SER A 383 -7.21 -10.73 -31.64
N ASP A 384 -7.58 -9.54 -32.10
CA ASP A 384 -7.30 -9.06 -33.46
C ASP A 384 -5.90 -8.42 -33.57
N MET A 385 -5.32 -8.00 -32.44
CA MET A 385 -3.98 -7.43 -32.36
C MET A 385 -3.33 -7.75 -31.01
N PHE A 386 -2.04 -8.07 -31.03
CA PHE A 386 -1.17 -8.25 -29.88
C PHE A 386 -0.17 -7.09 -29.82
N ILE A 387 -0.32 -6.25 -28.79
CA ILE A 387 0.48 -5.03 -28.62
C ILE A 387 1.53 -5.29 -27.53
N SER A 388 2.81 -5.25 -27.90
CA SER A 388 3.93 -5.48 -26.97
C SER A 388 4.74 -4.22 -26.75
N HIS A 389 5.52 -4.16 -25.66
CA HIS A 389 6.67 -3.27 -25.62
C HIS A 389 7.60 -3.55 -26.81
N PRO A 390 8.33 -2.53 -27.31
CA PRO A 390 9.24 -2.62 -28.46
C PRO A 390 10.51 -3.46 -28.21
N ILE A 391 10.31 -4.67 -27.72
CA ILE A 391 11.36 -5.64 -27.38
C ILE A 391 10.88 -6.99 -27.92
N PRO A 392 11.37 -7.43 -29.09
CA PRO A 392 10.88 -8.64 -29.75
C PRO A 392 10.95 -9.89 -28.88
N LYS A 393 11.94 -9.96 -27.98
CA LYS A 393 12.11 -11.07 -27.02
C LYS A 393 10.93 -11.24 -26.05
N PHE A 394 10.06 -10.25 -25.92
CA PHE A 394 8.86 -10.32 -25.07
C PHE A 394 7.65 -10.92 -25.78
N VAL A 395 7.76 -11.17 -27.08
CA VAL A 395 6.70 -11.79 -27.88
C VAL A 395 6.94 -13.30 -27.93
N PRO A 396 6.01 -14.12 -27.42
CA PRO A 396 6.11 -15.57 -27.56
C PRO A 396 6.07 -16.02 -29.02
N HIS A 397 6.86 -17.05 -29.35
CA HIS A 397 7.04 -17.55 -30.72
C HIS A 397 5.75 -18.02 -31.42
N ASN A 398 4.70 -18.34 -30.66
CA ASN A 398 3.41 -18.79 -31.18
C ASN A 398 2.41 -17.64 -31.45
N VAL A 399 2.77 -16.39 -31.18
CA VAL A 399 1.98 -15.22 -31.56
C VAL A 399 2.22 -14.91 -33.04
N PRO A 400 1.19 -14.87 -33.90
CA PRO A 400 1.36 -14.58 -35.32
C PRO A 400 1.91 -13.17 -35.55
N LYS A 401 2.99 -13.06 -36.34
CA LYS A 401 3.71 -11.80 -36.58
C LYS A 401 2.83 -10.72 -37.20
N GLU A 402 1.92 -11.12 -38.08
CA GLU A 402 0.95 -10.24 -38.72
C GLU A 402 -0.02 -9.57 -37.71
N LYS A 403 -0.14 -10.12 -36.50
CA LYS A 403 -0.93 -9.54 -35.40
C LYS A 403 -0.08 -8.77 -34.39
N VAL A 404 1.24 -8.65 -34.56
CA VAL A 404 2.11 -8.01 -33.56
C VAL A 404 2.38 -6.57 -33.95
N VAL A 405 2.22 -5.65 -32.99
CA VAL A 405 2.72 -4.27 -33.07
C VAL A 405 3.49 -3.88 -31.82
N TYR A 406 4.44 -2.96 -31.98
CA TYR A 406 5.25 -2.43 -30.89
C TYR A 406 4.78 -1.04 -30.46
N PHE A 407 4.63 -0.88 -29.15
CA PHE A 407 4.20 0.37 -28.54
C PHE A 407 4.83 0.54 -27.14
N PRO A 408 5.55 1.64 -26.85
CA PRO A 408 6.24 1.82 -25.57
C PRO A 408 5.27 2.07 -24.40
N ALA A 409 5.81 2.03 -23.18
CA ALA A 409 5.11 2.56 -22.01
C ALA A 409 5.30 4.10 -21.96
N THR A 410 4.41 4.80 -21.27
CA THR A 410 4.43 6.27 -21.25
C THR A 410 4.16 6.84 -19.86
N THR A 411 4.45 8.12 -19.67
CA THR A 411 4.05 8.91 -18.48
C THR A 411 3.41 10.23 -18.91
N ASP A 412 2.92 11.02 -17.96
CA ASP A 412 2.36 12.35 -18.23
C ASP A 412 3.27 13.43 -17.68
N TRP A 413 3.72 14.33 -18.54
CA TRP A 413 4.69 15.38 -18.21
C TRP A 413 4.12 16.49 -17.32
N ILE A 414 2.81 16.55 -17.15
CA ILE A 414 2.10 17.63 -16.44
C ILE A 414 1.15 17.11 -15.37
N ASP A 415 1.29 15.84 -14.97
CA ASP A 415 0.65 15.27 -13.79
C ASP A 415 1.49 15.47 -12.52
N GLY A 416 1.07 14.85 -11.41
CA GLY A 416 1.73 15.04 -10.11
C GLY A 416 3.16 14.49 -10.09
N LEU A 417 3.47 13.50 -10.93
CA LEU A 417 4.76 12.81 -10.96
C LEU A 417 5.84 13.59 -11.69
N ASN A 418 5.48 14.42 -12.68
CA ASN A 418 6.47 15.03 -13.58
C ASN A 418 6.31 16.53 -13.80
N LYS A 419 5.20 17.16 -13.35
CA LYS A 419 5.01 18.60 -13.56
C LYS A 419 6.17 19.40 -12.95
N PRO A 420 6.50 20.57 -13.52
CA PRO A 420 7.39 21.51 -12.87
C PRO A 420 6.89 21.86 -11.46
N MET A 421 7.81 21.94 -10.50
CA MET A 421 7.52 22.29 -9.12
C MET A 421 8.37 23.48 -8.72
N ASN A 422 7.74 24.51 -8.15
CA ASN A 422 8.45 25.66 -7.62
C ASN A 422 9.22 25.26 -6.33
N LYS A 423 10.08 26.16 -5.85
CA LYS A 423 10.91 25.86 -4.68
C LYS A 423 10.14 25.80 -3.36
N TRP A 424 9.03 26.54 -3.24
CA TRP A 424 8.18 26.53 -2.05
C TRP A 424 7.53 25.16 -1.86
N ASP A 425 6.92 24.65 -2.93
CA ASP A 425 6.29 23.33 -2.96
C ASP A 425 7.33 22.21 -2.82
N THR A 426 8.49 22.34 -3.46
CA THR A 426 9.59 21.39 -3.29
C THR A 426 10.00 21.29 -1.81
N GLY A 427 10.18 22.43 -1.12
CA GLY A 427 10.51 22.47 0.30
C GLY A 427 9.42 21.83 1.19
N TYR A 428 8.14 22.05 0.86
CA TYR A 428 7.03 21.37 1.52
C TYR A 428 7.15 19.84 1.42
N TYR A 429 7.39 19.29 0.23
CA TYR A 429 7.52 17.84 0.05
C TYR A 429 8.81 17.25 0.63
N VAL A 430 9.93 17.99 0.63
CA VAL A 430 11.14 17.60 1.36
C VAL A 430 10.86 17.49 2.86
N ASN A 431 10.12 18.44 3.44
CA ASN A 431 9.70 18.34 4.82
C ASN A 431 8.77 17.13 5.07
N ILE A 432 7.83 16.83 4.16
CA ILE A 432 7.01 15.61 4.25
C ILE A 432 7.87 14.34 4.20
N TYR A 433 8.84 14.27 3.29
CA TYR A 433 9.80 13.17 3.21
C TYR A 433 10.54 13.00 4.54
N ASN A 434 11.14 14.07 5.07
CA ASN A 434 11.91 14.03 6.32
C ASN A 434 11.04 13.71 7.54
N GLN A 435 9.77 14.14 7.56
CA GLN A 435 8.81 13.71 8.59
C GLN A 435 8.59 12.19 8.55
N GLN A 436 8.45 11.60 7.35
CA GLN A 436 8.36 10.15 7.21
C GLN A 436 9.66 9.45 7.63
N CYS A 437 10.83 10.00 7.29
CA CYS A 437 12.13 9.48 7.74
C CYS A 437 12.20 9.44 9.27
N ARG A 438 11.87 10.54 9.96
CA ARG A 438 11.85 10.61 11.44
C ARG A 438 10.92 9.58 12.07
N ASN A 439 9.72 9.40 11.49
CA ASN A 439 8.76 8.41 11.98
C ASN A 439 9.28 6.97 11.84
N GLN A 440 10.11 6.71 10.83
CA GLN A 440 10.73 5.41 10.57
C GLN A 440 12.17 5.29 11.10
N ARG A 441 12.69 6.33 11.76
CA ARG A 441 14.09 6.45 12.22
C ARG A 441 15.12 6.25 11.10
N MET A 442 14.81 6.75 9.91
CA MET A 442 15.70 6.76 8.75
C MET A 442 16.42 8.11 8.63
N THR A 443 17.53 8.10 7.91
CA THR A 443 18.31 9.29 7.58
C THR A 443 17.48 10.29 6.79
N GLU A 444 17.48 11.54 7.25
CA GLU A 444 16.79 12.66 6.60
C GLU A 444 17.56 13.15 5.38
N LEU A 445 16.84 13.70 4.41
CA LEU A 445 17.42 14.34 3.24
C LEU A 445 17.85 15.77 3.58
N GLU A 446 19.13 16.09 3.39
CA GLU A 446 19.73 17.40 3.65
C GLU A 446 19.64 18.33 2.42
N TRP A 447 18.57 18.22 1.64
CA TRP A 447 18.34 19.07 0.47
C TRP A 447 17.89 20.48 0.90
N PRO A 448 18.35 21.56 0.24
CA PRO A 448 19.24 21.60 -0.92
C PRO A 448 20.74 21.68 -0.58
N ASN A 449 21.09 21.69 0.71
CA ASN A 449 22.47 21.90 1.18
C ASN A 449 23.42 20.78 0.77
N ARG A 450 22.90 19.55 0.63
CA ARG A 450 23.62 18.37 0.21
C ARG A 450 22.92 17.72 -0.97
N LYS A 451 23.70 17.35 -1.98
CA LYS A 451 23.21 16.59 -3.15
C LYS A 451 22.82 15.17 -2.73
N TYR A 452 22.01 14.50 -3.55
CA TYR A 452 21.72 13.09 -3.37
C TYR A 452 21.64 12.33 -4.69
N ILE A 453 21.96 11.04 -4.62
CA ILE A 453 21.75 10.03 -5.66
C ILE A 453 20.49 9.27 -5.27
N ALA A 454 19.63 8.91 -6.23
CA ALA A 454 18.43 8.15 -5.90
C ALA A 454 18.15 6.97 -6.83
N GLN A 455 17.60 5.88 -6.28
CA GLN A 455 16.85 4.88 -7.04
C GLN A 455 15.39 4.90 -6.58
N VAL A 456 14.48 5.22 -7.50
CA VAL A 456 13.03 5.23 -7.24
C VAL A 456 12.40 3.99 -7.83
N ALA A 457 12.22 2.94 -7.01
CA ALA A 457 11.68 1.67 -7.46
C ALA A 457 10.89 0.96 -6.36
N ARG A 458 9.99 0.05 -6.75
CA ARG A 458 9.40 -0.90 -5.81
C ARG A 458 10.51 -1.73 -5.14
N PHE A 459 10.28 -2.14 -3.90
CA PHE A 459 11.16 -3.08 -3.18
C PHE A 459 10.92 -4.51 -3.72
N ASP A 460 11.36 -4.75 -4.94
CA ASP A 460 11.15 -5.97 -5.69
C ASP A 460 12.54 -6.58 -6.04
N PRO A 461 12.73 -7.91 -5.95
CA PRO A 461 14.03 -8.53 -6.19
C PRO A 461 14.64 -8.20 -7.57
N ALA A 462 13.81 -7.90 -8.56
CA ALA A 462 14.26 -7.56 -9.91
C ALA A 462 14.89 -6.15 -10.01
N LYS A 463 14.71 -5.29 -9.00
CA LYS A 463 15.12 -3.87 -9.07
C LYS A 463 16.58 -3.61 -8.72
N GLY A 464 17.34 -4.66 -8.39
CA GLY A 464 18.78 -4.56 -8.17
C GLY A 464 19.19 -3.65 -7.00
N ILE A 465 18.32 -3.49 -6.01
CA ILE A 465 18.58 -2.66 -4.82
C ILE A 465 19.90 -3.07 -4.11
N PRO A 466 20.26 -4.36 -3.95
CA PRO A 466 21.54 -4.72 -3.35
C PRO A 466 22.75 -4.16 -4.11
N THR A 467 22.68 -4.14 -5.45
CA THR A 467 23.72 -3.56 -6.30
C THR A 467 23.81 -2.05 -6.13
N VAL A 468 22.69 -1.36 -5.87
CA VAL A 468 22.70 0.09 -5.55
C VAL A 468 23.49 0.36 -4.28
N ILE A 469 23.24 -0.40 -3.22
CA ILE A 469 23.95 -0.25 -1.94
C ILE A 469 25.46 -0.51 -2.14
N ASP A 470 25.83 -1.60 -2.82
CA ASP A 470 27.24 -1.92 -3.10
C ASP A 470 27.92 -0.85 -3.98
N SER A 471 27.19 -0.29 -4.95
CA SER A 471 27.71 0.78 -5.83
C SER A 471 27.98 2.06 -5.04
N TYR A 472 27.06 2.43 -4.15
CA TYR A 472 27.23 3.61 -3.31
C TYR A 472 28.36 3.42 -2.30
N ALA A 473 28.49 2.24 -1.69
CA ALA A 473 29.60 1.94 -0.78
C ALA A 473 30.97 2.06 -1.49
N GLU A 474 31.08 1.52 -2.71
CA GLU A 474 32.30 1.66 -3.52
C GLU A 474 32.55 3.11 -3.95
N PHE A 475 31.51 3.88 -4.29
CA PHE A 475 31.62 5.31 -4.58
C PHE A 475 32.12 6.11 -3.37
N ARG A 476 31.58 5.83 -2.17
CA ARG A 476 32.02 6.42 -0.91
C ARG A 476 33.50 6.14 -0.63
N ARG A 477 33.92 4.88 -0.76
CA ARG A 477 35.32 4.49 -0.61
C ARG A 477 36.25 5.28 -1.55
N ARG A 478 35.86 5.47 -2.82
CA ARG A 478 36.64 6.25 -3.79
C ARG A 478 36.67 7.75 -3.47
N CYS A 479 35.58 8.30 -2.95
CA CYS A 479 35.55 9.69 -2.50
C CYS A 479 36.48 9.92 -1.31
N ASP A 480 36.50 8.99 -0.36
CA ASP A 480 37.40 9.04 0.80
C ASP A 480 38.87 8.97 0.35
N GLU A 481 39.21 8.07 -0.58
CA GLU A 481 40.56 7.97 -1.17
C GLU A 481 40.98 9.25 -1.91
N ALA A 482 40.02 9.93 -2.54
CA ALA A 482 40.23 11.20 -3.23
C ALA A 482 40.13 12.44 -2.30
N ASN A 483 39.87 12.25 -1.01
CA ASN A 483 39.65 13.31 0.00
C ASN A 483 38.53 14.30 -0.37
N ILE A 484 37.39 13.81 -0.86
CA ILE A 484 36.23 14.66 -1.18
C ILE A 484 35.29 14.75 0.03
N ALA A 485 34.92 15.97 0.44
CA ALA A 485 34.19 16.20 1.70
C ALA A 485 32.64 16.31 1.54
N ASP A 486 32.12 16.81 0.41
CA ASP A 486 30.68 17.09 0.20
C ASP A 486 29.94 15.97 -0.54
N ILE A 487 30.13 14.73 -0.08
CA ILE A 487 29.70 13.55 -0.83
C ILE A 487 28.16 13.44 -0.80
N PRO A 488 27.49 13.21 -1.94
CA PRO A 488 26.03 13.11 -2.00
C PRO A 488 25.46 11.99 -1.10
N GLN A 489 24.26 12.19 -0.56
CA GLN A 489 23.50 11.13 0.12
C GLN A 489 22.97 10.09 -0.87
N LEU A 490 22.56 8.91 -0.40
CA LEU A 490 21.81 7.93 -1.19
C LEU A 490 20.35 7.85 -0.73
N VAL A 491 19.42 7.90 -1.67
CA VAL A 491 17.99 7.66 -1.45
C VAL A 491 17.56 6.40 -2.20
N VAL A 492 17.06 5.40 -1.49
CA VAL A 492 16.39 4.23 -2.08
C VAL A 492 14.95 4.26 -1.65
N CYS A 493 14.04 4.61 -2.55
CA CYS A 493 12.63 4.73 -2.18
C CYS A 493 11.66 4.22 -3.22
N GLY A 494 10.43 3.98 -2.81
CA GLY A 494 9.34 3.71 -3.73
C GLY A 494 8.02 3.46 -3.02
N ASN A 495 6.93 3.54 -3.78
CA ASN A 495 5.60 3.38 -3.22
C ASN A 495 5.31 1.90 -2.97
N GLY A 496 4.66 1.60 -1.85
CA GLY A 496 4.03 0.29 -1.65
C GLY A 496 2.92 0.07 -2.69
N SER A 497 2.74 -1.17 -3.15
CA SER A 497 1.57 -1.59 -3.93
C SER A 497 0.80 -2.66 -3.18
N ILE A 498 -0.54 -2.59 -3.23
CA ILE A 498 -1.44 -3.60 -2.67
C ILE A 498 -1.17 -4.99 -3.28
N ASP A 499 -0.70 -5.02 -4.52
CA ASP A 499 -0.44 -6.24 -5.29
C ASP A 499 0.98 -6.82 -5.05
N ASP A 500 1.77 -6.25 -4.14
CA ASP A 500 3.19 -6.61 -3.95
C ASP A 500 3.55 -6.99 -2.50
N PRO A 501 3.25 -8.23 -2.09
CA PRO A 501 3.50 -8.71 -0.73
C PRO A 501 4.99 -8.94 -0.42
N ASP A 502 5.87 -8.92 -1.43
CA ASP A 502 7.30 -9.20 -1.28
C ASP A 502 8.10 -7.94 -0.85
N GLY A 503 7.47 -6.75 -0.89
CA GLY A 503 8.10 -5.46 -0.60
C GLY A 503 8.71 -5.31 0.80
N ALA A 504 8.15 -5.96 1.81
CA ALA A 504 8.71 -5.94 3.16
C ALA A 504 10.01 -6.75 3.26
N ILE A 505 10.06 -7.91 2.60
CA ILE A 505 11.22 -8.82 2.63
C ILE A 505 12.45 -8.12 2.02
N ILE A 506 12.27 -7.48 0.86
CA ILE A 506 13.36 -6.79 0.18
C ILE A 506 13.82 -5.56 0.96
N PHE A 507 12.91 -4.87 1.63
CA PHE A 507 13.27 -3.78 2.53
C PHE A 507 14.16 -4.26 3.68
N ASP A 508 13.76 -5.34 4.37
CA ASP A 508 14.54 -5.92 5.47
C ASP A 508 15.91 -6.41 5.00
N GLN A 509 15.99 -7.03 3.81
CA GLN A 509 17.27 -7.42 3.20
C GLN A 509 18.16 -6.21 2.91
N THR A 510 17.59 -5.11 2.42
CA THR A 510 18.33 -3.86 2.15
C THR A 510 18.89 -3.27 3.44
N MET A 511 18.08 -3.22 4.49
CA MET A 511 18.51 -2.72 5.80
C MET A 511 19.57 -3.63 6.43
N THR A 512 19.39 -4.96 6.36
CA THR A 512 20.38 -5.93 6.86
C THR A 512 21.73 -5.75 6.14
N GLN A 513 21.74 -5.57 4.82
CA GLN A 513 22.97 -5.31 4.06
C GLN A 513 23.67 -4.03 4.53
N LEU A 514 22.92 -2.95 4.78
CA LEU A 514 23.48 -1.69 5.29
C LEU A 514 24.02 -1.86 6.71
N GLU A 515 23.26 -2.46 7.62
CA GLU A 515 23.62 -2.62 9.02
C GLU A 515 24.80 -3.57 9.23
N ASP A 516 24.82 -4.70 8.52
CA ASP A 516 25.84 -5.74 8.71
C ASP A 516 27.12 -5.47 7.91
N HIS A 517 27.01 -4.99 6.67
CA HIS A 517 28.17 -4.83 5.79
C HIS A 517 28.68 -3.39 5.71
N TYR A 518 27.81 -2.38 5.84
CA TYR A 518 28.16 -0.97 5.64
C TYR A 518 27.64 -0.02 6.74
N PRO A 519 27.83 -0.34 8.05
CA PRO A 519 27.21 0.44 9.13
C PRO A 519 27.66 1.92 9.17
N HIS A 520 28.85 2.22 8.64
CA HIS A 520 29.38 3.58 8.52
C HIS A 520 28.63 4.46 7.50
N LEU A 521 27.75 3.87 6.68
CA LEU A 521 26.93 4.58 5.69
C LEU A 521 25.51 4.87 6.16
N LEU A 522 25.09 4.37 7.34
CA LEU A 522 23.71 4.52 7.82
C LEU A 522 23.28 5.99 7.86
N ASP A 523 24.16 6.88 8.32
CA ASP A 523 23.90 8.33 8.41
C ASP A 523 23.87 9.04 7.03
N ASP A 524 24.18 8.33 5.95
CA ASP A 524 24.24 8.85 4.58
C ASP A 524 23.23 8.22 3.62
N VAL A 525 22.51 7.17 4.05
CA VAL A 525 21.57 6.40 3.22
C VAL A 525 20.16 6.46 3.81
N SER A 526 19.21 6.92 3.00
CA SER A 526 17.78 6.92 3.32
C SER A 526 17.05 5.83 2.53
N VAL A 527 16.54 4.80 3.23
CA VAL A 527 15.77 3.70 2.62
C VAL A 527 14.31 3.86 3.02
N MET A 528 13.43 4.22 2.07
CA MET A 528 12.07 4.67 2.37
C MET A 528 11.00 3.94 1.54
N ARG A 529 10.07 3.27 2.22
CA ARG A 529 8.80 2.84 1.61
C ARG A 529 7.79 3.96 1.77
N LEU A 530 7.64 4.75 0.72
CA LEU A 530 6.80 5.94 0.75
C LEU A 530 5.31 5.60 0.60
N ASP A 531 4.48 6.39 1.25
CA ASP A 531 3.04 6.40 0.99
C ASP A 531 2.74 6.87 -0.44
N ALA A 532 1.54 6.54 -0.94
CA ALA A 532 1.14 6.92 -2.28
C ALA A 532 0.98 8.45 -2.41
N ASN A 533 2.00 9.11 -2.96
CA ASN A 533 2.01 10.54 -3.26
C ASN A 533 2.90 10.82 -4.48
N ASP A 534 2.29 11.30 -5.55
CA ASP A 534 2.96 11.50 -6.84
C ASP A 534 3.95 12.68 -6.79
N GLN A 535 3.55 13.80 -6.20
CA GLN A 535 4.42 14.97 -6.04
C GLN A 535 5.62 14.70 -5.13
N LEU A 536 5.48 13.83 -4.13
CA LEU A 536 6.61 13.41 -3.30
C LEU A 536 7.65 12.63 -4.12
N LEU A 537 7.21 11.76 -5.03
CA LEU A 537 8.11 11.07 -5.95
C LEU A 537 8.73 12.03 -6.97
N ASN A 538 7.96 12.97 -7.49
CA ASN A 538 8.45 14.03 -8.37
C ASN A 538 9.58 14.80 -7.69
N MET A 539 9.36 15.23 -6.44
CA MET A 539 10.37 15.92 -5.64
C MET A 539 11.67 15.11 -5.57
N VAL A 540 11.59 13.80 -5.28
CA VAL A 540 12.78 12.93 -5.21
C VAL A 540 13.47 12.81 -6.57
N ILE A 541 12.72 12.58 -7.66
CA ILE A 541 13.31 12.37 -8.99
C ILE A 541 13.90 13.66 -9.54
N ALA A 542 13.12 14.75 -9.56
CA ALA A 542 13.48 16.00 -10.22
C ALA A 542 14.61 16.78 -9.54
N ASN A 543 14.86 16.52 -8.25
CA ASN A 543 15.93 17.18 -7.50
C ASN A 543 17.15 16.27 -7.23
N ALA A 544 17.15 15.04 -7.73
CA ALA A 544 18.30 14.14 -7.61
C ALA A 544 19.47 14.65 -8.46
N TYR A 545 20.70 14.43 -7.98
CA TYR A 545 21.89 14.72 -8.76
C TYR A 545 22.11 13.68 -9.86
N VAL A 546 21.88 12.41 -9.54
CA VAL A 546 21.92 11.26 -10.46
C VAL A 546 20.82 10.28 -10.06
N ILE A 547 20.13 9.72 -11.04
CA ILE A 547 19.19 8.62 -10.83
C ILE A 547 19.82 7.28 -11.23
N LEU A 548 19.69 6.29 -10.37
CA LEU A 548 20.07 4.92 -10.61
C LEU A 548 18.84 4.10 -10.98
N GLN A 549 18.99 3.19 -11.93
CA GLN A 549 18.00 2.14 -12.21
C GLN A 549 18.71 0.84 -12.55
N LEU A 550 19.21 0.14 -11.53
CA LEU A 550 20.10 -1.02 -11.69
C LEU A 550 19.34 -2.35 -11.75
N SER A 551 18.18 -2.35 -12.42
CA SER A 551 17.29 -3.51 -12.46
C SER A 551 17.96 -4.71 -13.12
N THR A 552 17.87 -5.89 -12.51
CA THR A 552 18.36 -7.14 -13.12
C THR A 552 17.41 -7.65 -14.19
N ARG A 553 16.13 -7.26 -14.13
CA ARG A 553 15.09 -7.56 -15.11
C ARG A 553 14.10 -6.42 -15.17
N GLU A 554 13.66 -6.08 -16.37
CA GLU A 554 12.74 -4.97 -16.56
C GLU A 554 11.90 -5.11 -17.83
N GLY A 555 10.68 -4.57 -17.79
CA GLY A 555 9.83 -4.40 -18.97
C GLY A 555 10.29 -3.21 -19.81
N PHE A 556 9.83 -2.02 -19.44
CA PHE A 556 10.25 -0.74 -20.05
C PHE A 556 10.93 0.17 -19.02
N GLU A 557 10.38 0.24 -17.80
CA GLU A 557 10.71 1.21 -16.73
C GLU A 557 10.59 2.68 -17.13
N ILE A 558 9.48 3.27 -16.72
CA ILE A 558 9.13 4.65 -17.02
C ILE A 558 9.95 5.63 -16.17
N LYS A 559 10.42 5.21 -14.98
CA LYS A 559 11.20 6.07 -14.06
C LYS A 559 12.48 6.62 -14.73
N VAL A 560 13.02 5.91 -15.72
CA VAL A 560 14.13 6.38 -16.55
C VAL A 560 13.72 7.57 -17.42
N SER A 561 12.59 7.48 -18.13
CA SER A 561 12.04 8.60 -18.90
C SER A 561 11.72 9.81 -18.02
N GLU A 562 11.19 9.60 -16.81
CA GLU A 562 10.85 10.66 -15.85
C GLU A 562 12.10 11.41 -15.38
N ALA A 563 13.15 10.68 -15.02
CA ALA A 563 14.44 11.26 -14.66
C ALA A 563 15.05 12.05 -15.82
N LEU A 564 15.05 11.48 -17.03
CA LEU A 564 15.56 12.16 -18.22
C LEU A 564 14.76 13.44 -18.52
N HIS A 565 13.43 13.39 -18.42
CA HIS A 565 12.56 14.55 -18.62
C HIS A 565 12.85 15.68 -17.62
N ALA A 566 13.11 15.33 -16.36
CA ALA A 566 13.54 16.29 -15.34
C ALA A 566 14.95 16.87 -15.59
N GLY A 567 15.70 16.34 -16.56
CA GLY A 567 17.07 16.72 -16.86
C GLY A 567 18.10 16.09 -15.93
N VAL A 568 17.78 14.95 -15.31
CA VAL A 568 18.67 14.25 -14.40
C VAL A 568 19.41 13.14 -15.15
N PRO A 569 20.76 13.14 -15.20
CA PRO A 569 21.54 12.04 -15.77
C PRO A 569 21.25 10.73 -15.05
N VAL A 570 21.23 9.64 -15.81
CA VAL A 570 20.89 8.30 -15.30
C VAL A 570 22.06 7.33 -15.43
N ILE A 571 22.24 6.43 -14.46
CA ILE A 571 23.10 5.24 -14.59
C ILE A 571 22.21 4.01 -14.43
N VAL A 572 22.11 3.21 -15.48
CA VAL A 572 21.06 2.21 -15.60
C VAL A 572 21.59 0.91 -16.16
N SER A 573 20.94 -0.21 -15.82
CA SER A 573 21.33 -1.50 -16.36
C SER A 573 20.94 -1.66 -17.83
N ASN A 574 21.74 -2.42 -18.58
CA ASN A 574 21.47 -2.78 -19.96
C ASN A 574 20.46 -3.95 -20.07
N GLU A 575 19.28 -3.79 -19.47
CA GLU A 575 18.24 -4.83 -19.39
C GLU A 575 16.87 -4.33 -19.86
N GLY A 576 16.10 -5.23 -20.47
CA GLY A 576 14.73 -4.93 -20.90
C GLY A 576 14.63 -3.75 -21.87
N GLY A 577 13.71 -2.82 -21.59
CA GLY A 577 13.46 -1.61 -22.37
C GLY A 577 14.21 -0.37 -21.91
N ILE A 578 15.03 -0.48 -20.88
CA ILE A 578 15.86 0.62 -20.39
C ILE A 578 16.78 1.18 -21.50
N PRO A 579 17.48 0.34 -22.32
CA PRO A 579 18.37 0.83 -23.37
C PRO A 579 17.67 1.58 -24.50
N LEU A 580 16.35 1.49 -24.61
CA LEU A 580 15.58 2.25 -25.60
C LEU A 580 15.49 3.75 -25.24
N GLN A 581 15.63 4.07 -23.96
CA GLN A 581 15.44 5.42 -23.43
C GLN A 581 16.78 6.15 -23.25
N VAL A 582 17.86 5.42 -22.99
CA VAL A 582 19.18 5.98 -22.67
C VAL A 582 20.12 5.88 -23.87
N LYS A 583 20.67 7.02 -24.26
CA LYS A 583 21.76 7.15 -25.24
C LYS A 583 23.07 7.09 -24.44
N ASP A 584 23.72 5.93 -24.45
CA ASP A 584 24.94 5.69 -23.66
C ASP A 584 25.98 6.79 -23.87
N LYS A 585 26.51 7.32 -22.76
CA LYS A 585 27.48 8.43 -22.67
C LYS A 585 26.99 9.77 -23.23
N VAL A 586 25.70 9.91 -23.53
CA VAL A 586 25.09 11.17 -24.00
C VAL A 586 24.16 11.75 -22.95
N ASN A 587 23.14 10.99 -22.52
CA ASN A 587 22.18 11.43 -21.48
C ASN A 587 22.21 10.53 -20.23
N GLY A 588 23.07 9.52 -20.22
CA GLY A 588 23.26 8.59 -19.13
C GLY A 588 24.25 7.48 -19.49
N PHE A 589 24.44 6.52 -18.59
CA PHE A 589 25.34 5.39 -18.76
C PHE A 589 24.60 4.05 -18.70
N LEU A 590 24.92 3.15 -19.65
CA LEU A 590 24.46 1.77 -19.63
C LEU A 590 25.52 0.88 -18.98
N VAL A 591 25.13 0.12 -17.96
CA VAL A 591 26.02 -0.81 -17.23
C VAL A 591 25.53 -2.25 -17.31
N THR A 592 26.45 -3.19 -17.16
CA THR A 592 26.09 -4.61 -17.00
C THR A 592 25.42 -4.82 -15.64
N PRO A 593 24.30 -5.56 -15.55
CA PRO A 593 23.65 -5.86 -14.27
C PRO A 593 24.62 -6.47 -13.25
N GLY A 594 24.58 -5.95 -12.02
CA GLY A 594 25.45 -6.40 -10.92
C GLY A 594 26.87 -5.81 -10.92
N ASP A 595 27.28 -5.06 -11.96
CA ASP A 595 28.60 -4.41 -12.00
C ASP A 595 28.64 -3.10 -11.20
N TYR A 596 28.60 -3.24 -9.88
CA TYR A 596 28.59 -2.12 -8.95
C TYR A 596 29.85 -1.24 -9.03
N LYS A 597 30.99 -1.80 -9.48
CA LYS A 597 32.27 -1.07 -9.58
C LYS A 597 32.28 -0.08 -10.73
N THR A 598 31.67 -0.45 -11.86
CA THR A 598 31.50 0.44 -13.00
C THR A 598 30.48 1.54 -12.67
N VAL A 599 29.38 1.20 -11.99
CA VAL A 599 28.41 2.21 -11.50
C VAL A 599 29.09 3.24 -10.60
N ALA A 600 29.88 2.79 -9.62
CA ALA A 600 30.65 3.68 -8.75
C ALA A 600 31.66 4.55 -9.52
N GLY A 601 32.23 4.03 -10.62
CA GLY A 601 33.08 4.79 -11.53
C GLY A 601 32.31 5.93 -12.20
N HIS A 602 31.15 5.64 -12.78
CA HIS A 602 30.32 6.68 -13.42
C HIS A 602 29.75 7.69 -12.42
N LEU A 603 29.44 7.27 -11.18
CA LEU A 603 29.11 8.20 -10.11
C LEU A 603 30.28 9.15 -9.81
N MET A 604 31.52 8.64 -9.80
CA MET A 604 32.72 9.46 -9.64
C MET A 604 32.90 10.42 -10.83
N ASP A 605 32.72 9.93 -12.06
CA ASP A 605 32.81 10.75 -13.28
C ASP A 605 31.83 11.93 -13.22
N LEU A 606 30.55 11.66 -12.97
CA LEU A 606 29.51 12.69 -12.88
C LEU A 606 29.67 13.66 -11.71
N TYR A 607 30.27 13.19 -10.61
CA TYR A 607 30.44 14.01 -9.42
C TYR A 607 31.70 14.88 -9.46
N THR A 608 32.77 14.41 -10.11
CA THR A 608 34.03 15.15 -10.25
C THR A 608 34.13 15.98 -11.52
N ASP A 609 33.38 15.64 -12.57
CA ASP A 609 33.30 16.40 -13.81
C ASP A 609 31.94 17.11 -13.94
N SER A 610 31.90 18.37 -13.51
CA SER A 610 30.69 19.20 -13.60
C SER A 610 30.28 19.54 -15.03
N GLU A 611 31.22 19.58 -15.99
CA GLU A 611 30.90 19.86 -17.39
C GLU A 611 30.23 18.65 -18.03
N LEU A 612 30.71 17.45 -17.75
CA LEU A 612 30.08 16.19 -18.15
C LEU A 612 28.66 16.09 -17.59
N HIS A 613 28.47 16.36 -16.30
CA HIS A 613 27.14 16.35 -15.68
C HIS A 613 26.21 17.36 -16.35
N ALA A 614 26.64 18.60 -16.53
CA ALA A 614 25.82 19.65 -17.16
C ALA A 614 25.44 19.31 -18.60
N LYS A 615 26.38 18.76 -19.38
CA LYS A 615 26.12 18.29 -20.75
C LYS A 615 25.10 17.15 -20.76
N MET A 616 25.29 16.13 -19.92
CA MET A 616 24.35 15.00 -19.83
C MET A 616 22.98 15.43 -19.35
N SER A 617 22.91 16.37 -18.39
CA SER A 617 21.67 16.94 -17.87
C SER A 617 20.89 17.69 -18.97
N HIS A 618 21.59 18.47 -19.79
CA HIS A 618 21.00 19.13 -20.95
C HIS A 618 20.42 18.12 -21.94
N GLU A 619 21.24 17.13 -22.35
CA GLU A 619 20.83 16.07 -23.28
C GLU A 619 19.70 15.18 -22.74
N ALA A 620 19.66 14.95 -21.43
CA ALA A 620 18.55 14.28 -20.77
C ALA A 620 17.26 15.08 -20.97
N LYS A 621 17.27 16.37 -20.63
CA LYS A 621 16.10 17.25 -20.68
C LYS A 621 15.54 17.43 -22.09
N THR A 622 16.41 17.56 -23.09
CA THR A 622 16.00 17.81 -24.49
C THR A 622 15.87 16.53 -25.32
N GLY A 623 16.40 15.41 -24.82
CA GLY A 623 16.53 14.14 -25.55
C GLY A 623 15.43 13.12 -25.29
N VAL A 624 14.35 13.46 -24.59
CA VAL A 624 13.18 12.57 -24.39
C VAL A 624 12.29 12.55 -25.63
N SER A 625 11.88 11.36 -26.06
CA SER A 625 11.02 11.16 -27.24
C SER A 625 9.55 11.47 -26.94
N ASP A 626 8.84 12.06 -27.89
CA ASP A 626 7.38 12.25 -27.82
C ASP A 626 6.63 10.92 -27.61
N GLU A 627 7.23 9.80 -28.01
CA GLU A 627 6.64 8.46 -27.93
C GLU A 627 6.44 7.96 -26.48
N VAL A 628 7.17 8.51 -25.52
CA VAL A 628 7.05 8.15 -24.10
C VAL A 628 6.15 9.10 -23.29
N GLY A 629 5.57 10.11 -23.94
CA GLY A 629 4.60 11.04 -23.34
C GLY A 629 3.14 10.69 -23.64
N THR A 630 2.21 11.31 -22.89
CA THR A 630 0.76 11.09 -23.03
C THR A 630 0.23 11.37 -24.43
N VAL A 631 0.72 12.40 -25.13
CA VAL A 631 0.24 12.73 -26.48
C VAL A 631 0.68 11.67 -27.49
N GLY A 632 1.94 11.21 -27.43
CA GLY A 632 2.41 10.09 -28.23
C GLY A 632 1.68 8.79 -27.92
N ASN A 633 1.28 8.59 -26.66
CA ASN A 633 0.42 7.47 -26.27
C ASN A 633 -0.99 7.56 -26.89
N ALA A 634 -1.64 8.72 -26.75
CA ALA A 634 -2.98 8.94 -27.29
C ALA A 634 -3.00 8.79 -28.81
N LEU A 635 -1.98 9.32 -29.50
CA LEU A 635 -1.78 9.14 -30.93
C LEU A 635 -1.87 7.67 -31.34
N GLY A 636 -1.10 6.80 -30.69
CA GLY A 636 -1.06 5.38 -31.04
C GLY A 636 -2.38 4.65 -30.77
N TRP A 637 -3.02 4.93 -29.63
CA TRP A 637 -4.33 4.34 -29.32
C TRP A 637 -5.42 4.82 -30.28
N PHE A 638 -5.43 6.11 -30.61
CA PHE A 638 -6.41 6.68 -31.54
C PHE A 638 -6.22 6.15 -32.96
N TYR A 639 -4.97 5.99 -33.40
CA TYR A 639 -4.66 5.35 -34.67
C TYR A 639 -5.22 3.93 -34.72
N LEU A 640 -4.87 3.08 -33.76
CA LEU A 640 -5.34 1.68 -33.74
C LEU A 640 -6.86 1.61 -33.73
N ALA A 641 -7.53 2.38 -32.88
CA ALA A 641 -8.99 2.43 -32.84
C ALA A 641 -9.60 2.90 -34.17
N ALA A 642 -9.05 3.96 -34.77
CA ALA A 642 -9.55 4.51 -36.04
C ALA A 642 -9.38 3.50 -37.19
N LYS A 643 -8.25 2.79 -37.25
CA LYS A 643 -8.00 1.76 -38.28
C LYS A 643 -8.90 0.56 -38.13
N PHE A 644 -9.10 0.05 -36.91
CA PHE A 644 -10.02 -1.06 -36.69
C PHE A 644 -11.49 -0.66 -36.93
N GLN A 645 -11.85 0.60 -36.70
CA GLN A 645 -13.15 1.14 -37.09
C GLN A 645 -13.32 1.32 -38.60
N GLU A 646 -12.23 1.40 -39.36
CA GLU A 646 -12.23 1.52 -40.82
C GLU A 646 -12.19 0.15 -41.52
N LEU A 647 -11.33 -0.75 -41.04
CA LEU A 647 -11.01 -2.01 -41.70
C LEU A 647 -11.79 -3.21 -41.14
N GLY A 648 -12.36 -3.10 -39.93
CA GLY A 648 -12.95 -4.24 -39.22
C GLY A 648 -11.89 -5.24 -38.76
N THR A 649 -12.27 -6.52 -38.64
CA THR A 649 -11.41 -7.60 -38.13
C THR A 649 -10.94 -8.60 -39.19
N ASN A 650 -11.51 -8.55 -40.41
CA ASN A 650 -11.16 -9.48 -41.49
C ASN A 650 -11.03 -8.75 -42.86
N PRO A 651 -9.81 -8.52 -43.38
CA PRO A 651 -8.53 -8.99 -42.82
C PRO A 651 -8.03 -8.17 -41.61
N GLY A 652 -8.69 -7.05 -41.28
CA GLY A 652 -8.27 -6.14 -40.20
C GLY A 652 -6.95 -5.42 -40.48
N LEU A 653 -6.42 -4.74 -39.46
CA LEU A 653 -5.09 -4.11 -39.55
C LEU A 653 -4.00 -5.18 -39.40
N ARG A 654 -3.03 -5.21 -40.32
CA ARG A 654 -1.81 -6.01 -40.17
C ARG A 654 -0.74 -5.22 -39.41
N GLY A 655 -0.23 -5.82 -38.34
CA GLY A 655 0.82 -5.27 -37.51
C GLY A 655 2.22 -5.51 -38.06
N ASP A 656 2.51 -6.74 -38.49
CA ASP A 656 3.79 -7.17 -39.09
C ASP A 656 5.03 -6.71 -38.28
N GLU A 657 4.96 -6.77 -36.95
CA GLU A 657 6.02 -6.35 -36.01
C GLU A 657 6.43 -4.85 -36.17
N LYS A 658 5.52 -4.00 -36.65
CA LYS A 658 5.76 -2.56 -36.84
C LYS A 658 5.46 -1.73 -35.59
N TRP A 659 6.05 -0.54 -35.53
CA TRP A 659 5.79 0.45 -34.49
C TRP A 659 4.50 1.20 -34.78
N VAL A 660 3.62 1.29 -33.77
CA VAL A 660 2.33 1.97 -33.90
C VAL A 660 2.51 3.44 -34.28
N ASN A 661 3.47 4.14 -33.66
CA ASN A 661 3.75 5.55 -33.94
C ASN A 661 4.23 5.78 -35.38
N ASP A 662 5.07 4.88 -35.91
CA ASP A 662 5.57 4.99 -37.29
C ASP A 662 4.40 4.83 -38.28
N MET A 663 3.60 3.76 -38.11
CA MET A 663 2.43 3.51 -38.96
C MET A 663 1.44 4.68 -38.96
N ALA A 664 1.16 5.23 -37.77
CA ALA A 664 0.24 6.35 -37.61
C ALA A 664 0.77 7.65 -38.25
N ARG A 665 2.05 7.96 -38.03
CA ARG A 665 2.67 9.19 -38.54
C ARG A 665 2.87 9.14 -40.05
N GLU A 666 3.29 8.00 -40.60
CA GLU A 666 3.41 7.80 -42.05
C GLU A 666 2.05 7.99 -42.74
N GLU A 667 0.99 7.36 -42.23
CA GLU A 667 -0.36 7.46 -42.82
C GLU A 667 -0.95 8.88 -42.70
N ALA A 668 -0.69 9.58 -41.60
CA ALA A 668 -1.14 10.96 -41.41
C ALA A 668 -0.34 12.00 -42.20
N GLY A 669 0.72 11.61 -42.91
CA GLY A 669 1.56 12.50 -43.71
C GLY A 669 2.63 13.26 -42.91
N TYR A 670 2.98 12.78 -41.72
CA TYR A 670 4.01 13.36 -40.85
C TYR A 670 5.10 12.34 -40.46
N PRO A 671 5.75 11.65 -41.42
CA PRO A 671 6.80 10.66 -41.08
C PRO A 671 7.92 11.29 -40.25
N TYR A 672 8.62 10.47 -39.46
CA TYR A 672 9.78 10.94 -38.70
C TYR A 672 10.87 11.47 -39.64
N SER A 673 11.38 12.66 -39.35
CA SER A 673 12.48 13.27 -40.10
C SER A 673 13.85 12.75 -39.63
N GLU A 674 14.87 12.88 -40.47
CA GLU A 674 16.25 12.57 -40.07
C GLU A 674 16.69 13.49 -38.92
N GLY A 675 17.28 12.92 -37.87
CA GLY A 675 17.65 13.65 -36.66
C GLY A 675 16.51 13.98 -35.69
N GLU A 676 15.25 13.70 -36.05
CA GLU A 676 14.12 13.84 -35.14
C GLU A 676 14.24 12.82 -33.99
N ASN A 677 14.02 13.29 -32.77
CA ASN A 677 14.17 12.45 -31.60
C ASN A 677 13.07 11.38 -31.55
N ARG A 678 13.48 10.11 -31.54
CA ARG A 678 12.59 8.94 -31.48
C ARG A 678 13.30 7.77 -30.82
N LEU A 679 12.52 6.80 -30.32
CA LEU A 679 13.09 5.58 -29.74
C LEU A 679 13.84 4.76 -30.81
N PRO A 680 14.96 4.12 -30.47
CA PRO A 680 15.80 3.44 -31.44
C PRO A 680 15.11 2.21 -32.06
N ARG A 681 14.92 2.24 -33.39
CA ARG A 681 14.23 1.15 -34.14
C ARG A 681 15.08 -0.10 -34.35
N HIS A 682 16.41 0.00 -34.24
CA HIS A 682 17.32 -1.12 -34.46
C HIS A 682 17.10 -2.27 -33.45
N TYR A 683 16.50 -2.01 -32.28
CA TYR A 683 16.15 -3.04 -31.30
C TYR A 683 15.01 -3.97 -31.73
N THR A 684 14.20 -3.55 -32.71
CA THR A 684 13.10 -4.34 -33.27
C THR A 684 13.35 -4.85 -34.67
N GLN A 685 14.40 -4.36 -35.34
CA GLN A 685 14.76 -4.84 -36.66
C GLN A 685 15.45 -6.20 -36.54
N PRO A 686 15.20 -7.16 -37.45
CA PRO A 686 16.05 -8.32 -37.57
C PRO A 686 17.48 -7.81 -37.83
N MET A 687 18.48 -8.31 -37.10
CA MET A 687 19.87 -8.03 -37.46
C MET A 687 20.09 -8.49 -38.89
N SER A 688 20.06 -7.56 -39.85
CA SER A 688 20.76 -7.76 -41.11
C SER A 688 22.22 -7.76 -40.72
N LEU A 689 22.83 -8.94 -40.63
CA LEU A 689 24.29 -9.04 -40.66
C LEU A 689 24.72 -8.24 -41.90
N PRO A 690 25.44 -7.10 -41.75
CA PRO A 690 26.15 -6.53 -42.87
C PRO A 690 27.02 -7.66 -43.41
N GLY A 691 27.00 -7.88 -44.72
CA GLY A 691 27.66 -9.01 -45.38
C GLY A 691 29.01 -9.30 -44.73
N LEU A 692 29.13 -10.48 -44.14
CA LEU A 692 30.41 -11.08 -43.81
C LEU A 692 31.11 -11.27 -45.15
N ASP A 693 31.94 -10.29 -45.49
CA ASP A 693 33.17 -10.57 -46.23
C ASP A 693 33.92 -11.62 -45.41
N GLU A 694 34.02 -12.83 -45.94
CA GLU A 694 34.68 -13.99 -45.32
C GLU A 694 36.19 -13.77 -45.07
N SER A 695 36.72 -12.56 -45.32
CA SER A 695 38.13 -12.24 -45.18
C SER A 695 38.57 -11.60 -43.85
N VAL A 696 37.66 -11.34 -42.88
CA VAL A 696 38.07 -10.81 -41.56
C VAL A 696 37.30 -11.45 -40.40
N LEU A 697 37.65 -12.69 -40.07
CA LEU A 697 37.47 -13.27 -38.72
C LEU A 697 38.82 -13.20 -37.99
N PRO A 698 38.89 -12.78 -36.71
CA PRO A 698 40.13 -12.83 -35.95
C PRO A 698 40.53 -14.28 -35.77
N THR A 699 41.58 -14.69 -36.47
CA THR A 699 42.20 -15.99 -36.28
C THR A 699 42.87 -16.00 -34.92
N VAL A 700 42.42 -16.87 -34.02
CA VAL A 700 43.13 -17.13 -32.75
C VAL A 700 44.44 -17.83 -33.12
N HIS A 701 45.55 -17.10 -33.09
CA HIS A 701 46.88 -17.66 -33.29
C HIS A 701 47.31 -18.48 -32.06
N VAL A 702 47.01 -19.78 -32.09
CA VAL A 702 47.39 -20.78 -31.08
C VAL A 702 48.91 -20.89 -30.90
N GLU A 703 49.71 -20.38 -31.84
CA GLU A 703 51.18 -20.39 -31.78
C GLU A 703 51.78 -19.34 -30.82
N THR A 704 50.97 -18.44 -30.26
CA THR A 704 51.43 -17.42 -29.29
C THR A 704 51.05 -17.72 -27.84
N MET A 705 50.33 -18.83 -27.58
CA MET A 705 50.06 -19.26 -26.22
C MET A 705 51.32 -19.86 -25.60
N ASN A 706 51.68 -19.36 -24.41
CA ASN A 706 52.74 -19.93 -23.58
C ASN A 706 52.55 -21.47 -23.48
N PRO A 707 53.56 -22.29 -23.85
CA PRO A 707 53.48 -23.75 -23.81
C PRO A 707 53.03 -24.29 -22.45
N ALA A 708 53.42 -23.65 -21.34
CA ALA A 708 53.00 -24.03 -20.00
C ALA A 708 51.49 -23.86 -19.77
N ARG A 709 50.87 -22.87 -20.41
CA ARG A 709 49.43 -22.58 -20.28
C ARG A 709 48.58 -23.48 -21.17
N ALA A 710 49.07 -23.81 -22.37
CA ALA A 710 48.44 -24.82 -23.23
C ALA A 710 48.54 -26.23 -22.62
N GLN A 711 49.69 -26.56 -22.00
CA GLN A 711 49.87 -27.83 -21.27
C GLN A 711 49.01 -27.90 -20.00
N MET A 712 48.87 -26.81 -19.24
CA MET A 712 47.96 -26.77 -18.08
C MET A 712 46.50 -26.99 -18.46
N LEU A 713 46.04 -26.38 -19.56
CA LEU A 713 44.66 -26.53 -20.02
C LEU A 713 44.39 -27.91 -20.63
N ALA A 714 45.38 -28.50 -21.32
CA ALA A 714 45.30 -29.88 -21.80
C ALA A 714 45.35 -30.91 -20.67
N ASN A 715 46.17 -30.69 -19.64
CA ASN A 715 46.27 -31.56 -18.46
C ASN A 715 45.01 -31.46 -17.59
N ALA A 716 44.44 -30.27 -17.40
CA ALA A 716 43.20 -30.07 -16.66
C ALA A 716 42.01 -30.75 -17.36
N ALA A 717 41.98 -30.72 -18.71
CA ALA A 717 40.96 -31.40 -19.49
C ALA A 717 41.12 -32.94 -19.50
N GLN A 718 42.34 -33.47 -19.33
CA GLN A 718 42.57 -34.92 -19.21
C GLN A 718 42.35 -35.46 -17.79
N GLU A 719 42.63 -34.68 -16.73
CA GLU A 719 42.41 -35.11 -15.34
C GLU A 719 40.92 -35.30 -15.01
N GLU A 720 40.02 -34.47 -15.56
CA GLU A 720 38.56 -34.64 -15.42
C GLU A 720 38.00 -35.87 -16.16
N LEU A 721 38.73 -36.40 -17.15
CA LEU A 721 38.30 -37.55 -17.96
C LEU A 721 38.82 -38.90 -17.44
N THR A 722 39.79 -38.93 -16.52
CA THR A 722 40.38 -40.17 -15.98
C THR A 722 40.08 -40.47 -14.51
N ASN A 723 39.48 -39.53 -13.76
CA ASN A 723 39.10 -39.74 -12.36
C ASN A 723 37.63 -39.34 -12.10
N PRO A 724 36.66 -40.27 -12.23
CA PRO A 724 35.32 -40.01 -11.73
C PRO A 724 35.37 -39.84 -10.20
N ALA A 725 34.64 -38.85 -9.68
CA ALA A 725 34.54 -38.59 -8.25
C ALA A 725 34.17 -39.88 -7.48
N PRO A 726 34.86 -40.20 -6.36
CA PRO A 726 34.57 -41.40 -5.60
C PRO A 726 33.22 -41.25 -4.88
N PRO A 727 32.47 -42.36 -4.68
CA PRO A 727 31.25 -42.32 -3.90
C PRO A 727 31.59 -41.97 -2.44
N ILE A 728 30.82 -41.06 -1.86
CA ILE A 728 30.97 -40.61 -0.47
C ILE A 728 30.84 -41.83 0.45
N LYS A 729 31.97 -42.24 1.04
CA LYS A 729 31.99 -43.17 2.17
C LYS A 729 31.76 -42.35 3.43
N THR A 730 30.66 -42.62 4.11
CA THR A 730 30.44 -42.26 5.50
C THR A 730 31.44 -43.01 6.38
N GLU A 731 31.97 -42.33 7.40
CA GLU A 731 32.83 -42.80 8.52
C GLU A 731 34.32 -42.41 8.44
N ASP A 732 34.66 -41.24 9.02
CA ASP A 732 35.96 -40.99 9.68
C ASP A 732 35.69 -40.59 11.16
N PRO A 733 36.32 -41.23 12.17
CA PRO A 733 35.96 -41.12 13.58
C PRO A 733 36.62 -39.95 14.36
N SER A 734 37.22 -38.96 13.71
CA SER A 734 38.10 -37.99 14.38
C SER A 734 37.47 -36.69 14.91
N LEU A 735 36.15 -36.49 14.80
CA LEU A 735 35.46 -35.31 15.37
C LEU A 735 34.61 -35.70 16.59
N SER A 736 35.28 -36.11 17.67
CA SER A 736 34.66 -36.33 18.97
C SER A 736 35.42 -35.59 20.08
N ALA A 737 34.94 -34.40 20.43
CA ALA A 737 35.03 -33.85 21.77
C ALA A 737 34.12 -32.62 21.87
N PHE A 738 32.88 -32.81 22.31
CA PHE A 738 32.24 -32.07 23.42
C PHE A 738 30.85 -32.71 23.66
N CYS A 739 30.74 -33.48 24.75
CA CYS A 739 29.54 -34.16 25.28
C CYS A 739 28.36 -33.17 25.41
N ILE A 740 27.12 -33.47 25.00
CA ILE A 740 26.18 -34.58 25.31
C ILE A 740 25.86 -34.77 26.79
N THR A 741 24.64 -34.36 27.15
CA THR A 741 23.67 -35.11 27.95
C THR A 741 22.30 -34.81 27.31
N GLY A 742 21.40 -35.71 26.88
CA GLY A 742 21.22 -37.15 27.09
C GLY A 742 19.79 -37.38 27.59
N ALA A 743 18.85 -37.72 26.71
CA ALA A 743 17.68 -38.58 26.98
C ALA A 743 16.72 -38.66 25.76
N ASN A 744 17.05 -39.53 24.81
CA ASN A 744 16.06 -40.32 24.06
C ASN A 744 16.78 -41.53 23.49
N ARG A 745 16.64 -42.67 24.15
CA ARG A 745 17.04 -43.97 23.59
C ARG A 745 16.06 -45.03 24.06
N SER A 746 15.20 -45.47 23.15
CA SER A 746 14.82 -46.87 22.91
C SER A 746 13.55 -46.90 22.07
N VAL A 747 13.29 -47.81 21.13
CA VAL A 747 14.01 -48.92 20.50
C VAL A 747 13.11 -49.30 19.30
N LEU A 748 13.75 -49.77 18.24
CA LEU A 748 13.24 -50.51 17.07
C LEU A 748 11.92 -51.28 17.23
N GLY A 749 11.16 -51.35 16.13
CA GLY A 749 10.15 -52.41 15.93
C GLY A 749 9.17 -52.11 14.79
N ASP A 750 9.60 -52.36 13.55
CA ASP A 750 8.70 -52.48 12.40
C ASP A 750 8.02 -53.87 12.39
N ALA A 751 6.96 -53.94 11.59
CA ALA A 751 6.37 -55.09 10.93
C ALA A 751 5.15 -55.78 11.57
N SER A 752 4.06 -55.60 10.84
CA SER A 752 3.12 -56.63 10.37
C SER A 752 1.78 -56.82 11.11
N LEU A 753 0.73 -56.53 10.34
CA LEU A 753 -0.54 -57.27 10.21
C LEU A 753 -1.28 -57.62 11.51
N ARG A 754 -2.45 -56.99 11.71
CA ARG A 754 -3.69 -57.80 11.79
C ARG A 754 -4.98 -56.98 11.64
N ALA A 755 -5.81 -57.56 10.79
CA ALA A 755 -7.17 -57.25 10.46
C ALA A 755 -8.17 -57.27 11.64
N SER A 756 -9.25 -56.51 11.45
CA SER A 756 -10.65 -56.92 11.55
C SER A 756 -11.45 -56.79 12.86
N ARG A 757 -12.70 -56.33 12.63
CA ARG A 757 -13.97 -56.50 13.41
C ARG A 757 -14.07 -55.70 14.71
N GLY A 758 -15.14 -54.98 15.03
CA GLY A 758 -16.48 -54.87 14.44
C GLY A 758 -17.54 -55.00 15.54
N SER A 759 -18.51 -54.06 15.57
CA SER A 759 -19.88 -54.20 16.15
C SER A 759 -19.96 -54.27 17.70
N GLN A 760 -21.00 -53.90 18.47
CA GLN A 760 -22.45 -53.65 18.34
C GLN A 760 -22.87 -52.71 19.52
N ILE A 761 -23.69 -51.66 19.35
CA ILE A 761 -25.18 -51.57 19.42
C ILE A 761 -25.80 -51.62 20.84
N SER A 762 -26.78 -50.71 21.04
CA SER A 762 -28.01 -50.82 21.87
C SER A 762 -27.91 -50.41 23.36
N GLN A 763 -28.86 -49.72 24.02
CA GLN A 763 -30.20 -49.16 23.71
C GLN A 763 -30.65 -48.36 24.97
N GLY A 764 -31.67 -47.49 24.86
CA GLY A 764 -32.54 -47.20 26.02
C GLY A 764 -33.14 -45.78 26.16
N SER A 765 -34.14 -45.48 25.34
CA SER A 765 -35.20 -44.43 25.44
C SER A 765 -36.19 -44.68 26.62
N PRO A 766 -37.35 -43.96 26.83
CA PRO A 766 -37.90 -42.70 26.26
C PRO A 766 -38.76 -41.80 27.23
N MET A 767 -39.42 -40.77 26.62
CA MET A 767 -40.80 -40.23 26.88
C MET A 767 -41.01 -39.13 27.95
N ALA A 768 -41.92 -38.14 27.83
CA ALA A 768 -42.95 -37.80 26.83
C ALA A 768 -43.53 -36.36 27.07
N SER A 769 -44.09 -35.75 25.99
CA SER A 769 -45.31 -34.88 25.82
C SER A 769 -45.69 -33.77 26.85
N ASN A 770 -46.45 -32.68 26.59
CA ASN A 770 -47.51 -32.37 25.60
C ASN A 770 -47.93 -30.86 25.64
N SER A 771 -48.44 -30.33 24.51
CA SER A 771 -49.52 -29.31 24.30
C SER A 771 -49.51 -27.92 25.00
N SER A 772 -50.07 -26.79 24.52
CA SER A 772 -50.64 -26.29 23.25
C SER A 772 -51.21 -24.86 23.48
N LEU A 773 -51.25 -24.03 22.42
CA LEU A 773 -52.28 -23.02 22.06
C LEU A 773 -52.29 -21.54 22.59
N THR A 774 -52.39 -20.65 21.59
CA THR A 774 -53.20 -19.41 21.43
C THR A 774 -52.67 -17.99 21.76
N THR A 775 -52.66 -17.18 20.69
CA THR A 775 -52.56 -15.71 20.47
C THR A 775 -53.87 -14.98 20.87
N PRO A 776 -54.13 -13.64 20.67
CA PRO A 776 -53.29 -12.50 20.21
C PRO A 776 -53.52 -11.10 20.91
N GLY A 777 -52.67 -10.09 20.60
CA GLY A 777 -53.17 -8.76 20.14
C GLY A 777 -52.81 -7.44 20.87
N ARG A 778 -52.09 -6.56 20.12
CA ARG A 778 -52.20 -5.07 19.94
C ARG A 778 -51.64 -4.01 20.93
N GLY A 779 -50.79 -3.12 20.34
CA GLY A 779 -50.80 -1.63 20.41
C GLY A 779 -50.15 -0.97 21.65
N VAL A 780 -49.53 0.24 21.67
CA VAL A 780 -49.39 1.42 20.80
C VAL A 780 -48.15 2.24 21.28
N ARG A 781 -47.62 3.11 20.40
CA ARG A 781 -46.55 4.14 20.56
C ARG A 781 -46.75 5.12 21.75
N GLU A 782 -45.66 5.76 22.22
CA GLU A 782 -45.51 7.24 22.27
C GLU A 782 -44.15 7.75 22.78
N SER A 783 -43.88 9.03 22.48
CA SER A 783 -42.67 9.84 22.65
C SER A 783 -42.70 10.79 23.87
N MET A 784 -41.50 11.20 24.32
CA MET A 784 -41.07 12.18 25.36
C MET A 784 -41.81 13.54 25.44
N PRO A 785 -41.79 14.32 26.56
CA PRO A 785 -40.67 15.24 26.95
C PRO A 785 -40.57 15.64 28.49
N PRO A 786 -39.99 16.79 28.97
CA PRO A 786 -38.65 16.91 29.61
C PRO A 786 -38.57 17.80 30.91
N VAL A 787 -37.36 18.37 31.22
CA VAL A 787 -36.98 19.50 32.14
C VAL A 787 -36.63 19.08 33.59
N GLY A 788 -35.61 19.57 34.34
CA GLY A 788 -34.54 20.59 34.25
C GLY A 788 -34.12 21.00 35.69
N GLY A 789 -32.90 21.55 35.93
CA GLY A 789 -32.59 22.32 37.17
C GLY A 789 -31.29 22.05 37.95
N SER A 790 -30.28 22.87 37.65
CA SER A 790 -29.26 23.57 38.49
C SER A 790 -28.99 23.28 40.00
N VAL A 791 -27.68 23.34 40.36
CA VAL A 791 -27.03 23.98 41.55
C VAL A 791 -26.50 23.12 42.75
N LYS A 792 -25.16 23.20 42.89
CA LYS A 792 -24.23 23.26 44.07
C LYS A 792 -24.35 22.31 45.29
N ARG A 793 -23.18 21.73 45.63
CA ARG A 793 -22.79 21.05 46.89
C ARG A 793 -22.93 21.95 48.13
N PRO A 794 -23.16 21.37 49.34
CA PRO A 794 -22.05 21.35 50.32
C PRO A 794 -21.94 20.11 51.26
N ALA A 795 -20.69 19.89 51.66
CA ALA A 795 -20.07 19.33 52.87
C ALA A 795 -20.84 18.53 53.97
N SER A 796 -20.29 17.34 54.25
CA SER A 796 -19.95 16.70 55.55
C SER A 796 -20.81 16.92 56.80
N VAL A 797 -21.26 15.82 57.46
CA VAL A 797 -21.15 15.57 58.92
C VAL A 797 -21.24 14.05 59.21
N LEU A 798 -20.43 13.64 60.17
CA LEU A 798 -20.20 12.35 60.84
C LEU A 798 -21.44 11.58 61.34
N VAL A 799 -21.34 10.24 61.42
CA VAL A 799 -21.98 9.44 62.48
C VAL A 799 -21.01 8.36 62.96
N ASP A 800 -20.87 8.31 64.27
CA ASP A 800 -20.02 7.47 65.09
C ASP A 800 -20.80 6.26 65.65
N GLU A 801 -20.04 5.25 66.07
CA GLU A 801 -20.37 4.13 66.98
C GLU A 801 -21.23 2.92 66.52
N ALA A 802 -20.59 1.74 66.46
CA ALA A 802 -20.96 0.59 67.30
C ALA A 802 -19.78 -0.40 67.46
N LYS A 803 -19.43 -0.68 68.72
CA LYS A 803 -18.34 -1.55 69.19
C LYS A 803 -18.74 -3.03 69.15
N GLY A 804 -17.77 -3.90 68.82
CA GLY A 804 -17.67 -5.22 69.45
C GLY A 804 -17.45 -6.43 68.54
N ASN A 805 -16.21 -6.69 68.11
CA ASN A 805 -15.53 -7.96 68.43
C ASN A 805 -14.08 -7.95 67.96
N LYS A 806 -13.16 -8.22 68.89
CA LYS A 806 -11.72 -8.36 68.65
C LYS A 806 -11.45 -9.64 67.84
N LYS A 807 -11.45 -9.54 66.51
CA LYS A 807 -10.53 -10.32 65.67
C LYS A 807 -9.37 -9.40 65.33
N LYS A 808 -8.14 -9.91 65.48
CA LYS A 808 -6.86 -9.22 65.21
C LYS A 808 -7.02 -8.20 64.07
N LYS A 809 -6.94 -6.90 64.39
CA LYS A 809 -6.61 -5.87 63.40
C LYS A 809 -5.20 -6.21 62.90
N GLN A 810 -5.11 -7.01 61.85
CA GLN A 810 -3.99 -6.92 60.93
C GLN A 810 -4.00 -5.47 60.45
N LYS A 811 -2.88 -4.77 60.63
CA LYS A 811 -2.73 -3.37 60.20
C LYS A 811 -3.19 -3.24 58.75
N THR A 812 -4.36 -2.66 58.53
CA THR A 812 -4.89 -2.36 57.19
C THR A 812 -4.17 -1.16 56.54
N ASP A 813 -3.24 -0.52 57.25
CA ASP A 813 -2.40 0.57 56.73
C ASP A 813 -1.08 0.10 56.10
N GLU A 814 -0.75 -1.20 56.13
CA GLU A 814 0.51 -1.71 55.55
C GLU A 814 0.41 -2.16 54.08
N PHE A 815 -0.80 -2.18 53.48
CA PHE A 815 -1.01 -2.79 52.15
C PHE A 815 -1.15 -1.81 50.97
N TYR A 816 -1.15 -0.49 51.22
CA TYR A 816 -1.29 0.51 50.16
C TYR A 816 0.07 1.15 49.84
N THR A 817 0.71 0.69 48.77
CA THR A 817 2.12 1.00 48.47
C THR A 817 2.34 2.43 48.02
N GLN A 818 3.40 3.05 48.56
CA GLN A 818 4.17 4.09 47.87
C GLN A 818 4.58 3.55 46.49
N ILE A 819 4.07 4.13 45.40
CA ILE A 819 4.39 3.66 44.04
C ILE A 819 5.87 3.90 43.78
N GLN A 820 6.63 2.82 43.64
CA GLN A 820 7.96 2.86 43.07
C GLN A 820 7.79 3.05 41.55
N SER A 821 8.53 4.00 40.95
CA SER A 821 8.56 4.14 39.49
C SER A 821 8.85 2.79 38.83
N LEU A 822 8.31 2.53 37.64
CA LEU A 822 8.54 1.29 36.87
C LEU A 822 10.04 0.97 36.65
N GLY A 823 10.92 1.93 36.92
CA GLY A 823 12.36 1.81 36.88
C GLY A 823 12.88 1.84 35.45
N HIS A 824 14.21 1.91 35.31
CA HIS A 824 14.84 1.86 34.00
C HIS A 824 14.62 0.48 33.38
N ALA A 825 14.35 0.45 32.07
CA ALA A 825 14.29 -0.81 31.35
C ALA A 825 15.65 -1.55 31.45
N PRO A 826 15.64 -2.90 31.50
CA PRO A 826 16.87 -3.67 31.42
C PRO A 826 17.70 -3.29 30.19
N ARG A 827 19.03 -3.36 30.30
CA ARG A 827 19.89 -3.15 29.12
C ARG A 827 19.62 -4.24 28.08
N PRO A 828 19.64 -3.90 26.77
CA PRO A 828 19.46 -4.89 25.72
C PRO A 828 20.52 -6.00 25.79
N ASP A 829 20.04 -7.24 25.80
CA ASP A 829 20.78 -8.50 25.71
C ASP A 829 19.96 -9.50 24.88
N GLU A 830 20.48 -10.71 24.64
CA GLU A 830 19.81 -11.70 23.80
C GLU A 830 18.38 -12.04 24.29
N ASN A 831 18.19 -12.16 25.60
CA ASN A 831 16.91 -12.52 26.20
C ASN A 831 15.89 -11.38 26.08
N THR A 832 16.30 -10.14 26.34
CA THR A 832 15.43 -8.96 26.23
C THR A 832 15.11 -8.62 24.77
N ARG A 833 16.03 -8.86 23.83
CA ARG A 833 15.78 -8.75 22.38
C ARG A 833 14.77 -9.81 21.91
N TYR A 834 14.92 -11.05 22.34
CA TYR A 834 13.96 -12.11 22.06
C TYR A 834 12.56 -11.75 22.59
N LEU A 835 12.44 -11.34 23.86
CA LEU A 835 11.13 -10.93 24.40
C LEU A 835 10.53 -9.72 23.67
N THR A 836 11.36 -8.81 23.16
CA THR A 836 10.90 -7.67 22.36
C THR A 836 10.43 -8.11 20.97
N SER A 837 11.10 -9.08 20.33
CA SER A 837 10.70 -9.59 19.01
C SER A 837 9.33 -10.29 19.06
N LEU A 838 8.96 -10.86 20.22
CA LEU A 838 7.67 -11.51 20.42
C LEU A 838 6.45 -10.57 20.32
N LEU A 839 6.65 -9.25 20.35
CA LEU A 839 5.54 -8.27 20.26
C LEU A 839 5.03 -8.05 18.83
N ARG A 840 5.70 -8.60 17.81
CA ARG A 840 5.27 -8.51 16.41
C ARG A 840 3.94 -9.23 16.20
N ASN A 841 2.98 -8.58 15.53
CA ASN A 841 1.66 -9.15 15.23
C ASN A 841 1.62 -9.79 13.83
N ARG A 842 0.86 -10.87 13.70
CA ARG A 842 0.51 -11.56 12.46
C ARG A 842 -0.99 -11.72 12.34
N THR A 843 -1.47 -11.95 11.12
CA THR A 843 -2.87 -12.31 10.87
C THR A 843 -3.05 -13.82 11.03
N LEU A 844 -3.99 -14.24 11.88
CA LEU A 844 -4.47 -15.61 12.00
C LEU A 844 -5.85 -15.71 11.33
N THR A 845 -5.90 -16.35 10.17
CA THR A 845 -7.12 -16.65 9.41
C THR A 845 -7.64 -18.02 9.83
N LEU A 846 -8.80 -18.06 10.48
CA LEU A 846 -9.48 -19.30 10.86
C LEU A 846 -10.67 -19.56 9.94
N CYS A 847 -10.63 -20.67 9.21
CA CYS A 847 -11.77 -21.18 8.47
C CYS A 847 -12.55 -22.17 9.36
N LEU A 848 -13.73 -21.77 9.81
CA LEU A 848 -14.61 -22.60 10.64
C LEU A 848 -15.60 -23.36 9.78
N GLN A 849 -15.54 -24.69 9.87
CA GLN A 849 -16.47 -25.59 9.20
C GLN A 849 -17.50 -26.12 10.21
N SER A 850 -18.78 -25.90 9.93
CA SER A 850 -19.86 -26.48 10.74
C SER A 850 -19.77 -28.00 10.70
N ALA A 851 -19.86 -28.66 11.87
CA ALA A 851 -20.02 -30.10 11.92
C ALA A 851 -21.32 -30.48 11.18
N ALA A 852 -21.25 -31.46 10.28
CA ALA A 852 -22.42 -31.91 9.52
C ALA A 852 -23.46 -32.49 10.49
N LYS A 853 -24.64 -31.85 10.61
CA LYS A 853 -25.79 -32.50 11.25
C LYS A 853 -26.21 -33.67 10.37
N LYS A 854 -26.38 -34.88 10.95
CA LYS A 854 -26.86 -36.06 10.24
C LYS A 854 -28.12 -35.71 9.42
N GLY A 855 -28.00 -35.67 8.09
CA GLY A 855 -29.11 -35.47 7.16
C GLY A 855 -29.41 -34.02 6.73
N GLY A 856 -28.57 -33.02 7.06
CA GLY A 856 -28.76 -31.62 6.64
C GLY A 856 -27.67 -31.10 5.68
N THR A 857 -28.02 -30.12 4.85
CA THR A 857 -27.09 -29.37 3.98
C THR A 857 -25.96 -28.74 4.79
N LEU A 858 -24.71 -28.86 4.31
CA LEU A 858 -23.55 -28.20 4.94
C LEU A 858 -23.73 -26.68 4.92
N ASN A 859 -23.66 -26.03 6.09
CA ASN A 859 -23.51 -24.59 6.16
C ASN A 859 -22.19 -24.17 5.51
N LYS A 860 -22.20 -23.06 4.76
CA LYS A 860 -20.98 -22.53 4.13
C LYS A 860 -19.91 -22.27 5.19
N PRO A 861 -18.65 -22.64 4.94
CA PRO A 861 -17.55 -22.30 5.84
C PRO A 861 -17.48 -20.78 6.03
N LYS A 862 -17.31 -20.34 7.28
CA LYS A 862 -17.10 -18.94 7.62
C LYS A 862 -15.61 -18.74 7.95
N THR A 863 -15.04 -17.67 7.42
CA THR A 863 -13.64 -17.31 7.65
C THR A 863 -13.58 -16.11 8.57
N TYR A 864 -12.71 -16.16 9.56
CA TYR A 864 -12.51 -15.11 10.55
C TYR A 864 -11.02 -14.77 10.63
N ASP A 865 -10.72 -13.47 10.61
CA ASP A 865 -9.36 -12.99 10.77
C ASP A 865 -9.16 -12.41 12.17
N PHE A 866 -8.11 -12.89 12.83
CA PHE A 866 -7.66 -12.44 14.15
C PHE A 866 -6.25 -11.86 14.03
N ARG A 867 -5.90 -10.92 14.90
CA ARG A 867 -4.50 -10.50 15.08
C ARG A 867 -3.91 -11.32 16.23
N ILE A 868 -2.75 -11.94 16.00
CA ILE A 868 -2.02 -12.71 17.01
C ILE A 868 -0.56 -12.25 17.06
N SER A 869 -0.02 -11.93 18.23
CA SER A 869 1.40 -11.66 18.38
C SER A 869 2.23 -12.95 18.38
N GLN A 870 3.53 -12.83 18.13
CA GLN A 870 4.47 -13.94 18.28
C GLN A 870 4.50 -14.46 19.73
N ALA A 871 4.34 -13.59 20.74
CA ALA A 871 4.12 -14.00 22.13
C ALA A 871 2.86 -14.86 22.25
N GLY A 872 1.77 -14.46 21.60
CA GLY A 872 0.54 -15.24 21.53
C GLY A 872 0.71 -16.59 20.86
N LEU A 873 1.54 -16.70 19.82
CA LEU A 873 1.86 -17.99 19.18
C LEU A 873 2.65 -18.90 20.11
N VAL A 874 3.64 -18.37 20.81
CA VAL A 874 4.39 -19.10 21.84
C VAL A 874 3.44 -19.57 22.95
N GLN A 875 2.49 -18.74 23.38
CA GLN A 875 1.47 -19.14 24.35
C GLN A 875 0.55 -20.23 23.80
N HIS A 876 0.06 -20.09 22.57
CA HIS A 876 -0.79 -21.10 21.94
C HIS A 876 -0.10 -22.47 21.89
N GLU A 877 1.16 -22.52 21.47
CA GLU A 877 1.93 -23.77 21.45
C GLU A 877 2.15 -24.29 22.87
N LYS A 878 2.70 -23.48 23.78
CA LYS A 878 2.98 -23.87 25.17
C LYS A 878 1.73 -24.41 25.86
N LEU A 879 0.60 -23.73 25.71
CA LEU A 879 -0.65 -24.10 26.37
C LEU A 879 -1.33 -25.29 25.68
N SER A 880 -1.22 -25.42 24.36
CA SER A 880 -1.79 -26.57 23.64
C SER A 880 -1.16 -27.90 24.05
N THR A 881 0.09 -27.88 24.55
CA THR A 881 0.74 -29.08 25.13
C THR A 881 0.24 -29.43 26.54
N LEU A 882 -0.40 -28.49 27.23
CA LEU A 882 -0.98 -28.71 28.55
C LEU A 882 -2.38 -29.31 28.37
N GLY A 883 -2.51 -30.63 28.59
CA GLY A 883 -3.76 -31.39 28.38
C GLY A 883 -4.99 -30.97 29.21
N TYR A 884 -4.87 -29.93 30.04
CA TYR A 884 -5.98 -29.32 30.79
C TYR A 884 -6.43 -27.95 30.23
N THR A 885 -5.76 -27.42 29.19
CA THR A 885 -6.20 -26.22 28.47
C THR A 885 -6.91 -26.61 27.17
N ARG A 886 -7.64 -25.66 26.57
CA ARG A 886 -8.30 -25.82 25.26
C ARG A 886 -7.65 -24.90 24.21
N ALA A 887 -6.35 -24.64 24.32
CA ALA A 887 -5.63 -23.79 23.37
C ALA A 887 -5.47 -24.49 22.01
N LEU A 888 -5.75 -23.76 20.93
CA LEU A 888 -5.60 -24.29 19.57
C LEU A 888 -4.10 -24.45 19.23
N PRO A 889 -3.62 -25.67 18.88
CA PRO A 889 -2.24 -25.87 18.45
C PRO A 889 -2.01 -25.19 17.10
N LEU A 890 -1.15 -24.18 17.09
CA LEU A 890 -0.77 -23.41 15.91
C LEU A 890 0.68 -23.78 15.60
N SER A 891 0.88 -24.92 14.93
CA SER A 891 2.17 -25.60 14.77
C SER A 891 3.37 -24.66 14.54
N LEU A 892 4.28 -24.59 15.52
CA LEU A 892 5.60 -23.95 15.39
C LEU A 892 6.65 -24.90 14.74
N HIS A 893 6.34 -26.20 14.62
CA HIS A 893 7.35 -27.25 14.46
C HIS A 893 8.02 -27.40 13.08
N ASN A 894 7.70 -26.59 12.07
CA ASN A 894 8.37 -26.66 10.75
C ASN A 894 9.02 -25.35 10.28
N LYS A 895 8.97 -24.27 11.06
CA LYS A 895 9.66 -23.01 10.76
C LYS A 895 10.08 -22.40 12.07
N GLY A 896 11.40 -22.25 12.30
CA GLY A 896 11.93 -21.59 13.49
C GLY A 896 11.26 -20.23 13.74
N VAL A 897 11.35 -19.73 14.97
CA VAL A 897 10.69 -18.49 15.42
C VAL A 897 11.09 -17.27 14.55
N ASP A 898 12.20 -17.37 13.82
CA ASP A 898 12.73 -16.34 12.91
C ASP A 898 12.32 -16.51 11.42
N GLY A 899 11.53 -17.53 11.05
CA GLY A 899 11.47 -18.04 9.67
C GLY A 899 10.20 -17.84 8.84
N ALA A 900 9.13 -17.20 9.32
CA ALA A 900 7.97 -16.90 8.45
C ALA A 900 7.06 -15.81 9.01
N GLU A 901 7.15 -14.58 8.49
CA GLU A 901 6.24 -13.46 8.81
C GLU A 901 4.96 -13.43 7.94
N GLY A 902 4.45 -14.59 7.48
CA GLY A 902 3.21 -14.67 6.70
C GLY A 902 1.93 -14.75 7.57
N PRO A 903 0.73 -14.58 7.00
CA PRO A 903 -0.51 -14.92 7.70
C PRO A 903 -0.55 -16.41 8.03
N ILE A 904 -1.09 -16.76 9.19
CA ILE A 904 -1.31 -18.15 9.62
C ILE A 904 -2.74 -18.51 9.24
N SER A 905 -2.93 -19.53 8.40
CA SER A 905 -4.26 -20.02 8.07
C SER A 905 -4.47 -21.40 8.67
N SER A 906 -5.56 -21.59 9.40
CA SER A 906 -5.96 -22.90 9.94
C SER A 906 -7.44 -23.15 9.68
N THR A 907 -7.78 -24.41 9.38
CA THR A 907 -9.17 -24.84 9.19
C THR A 907 -9.55 -25.78 10.31
N ILE A 908 -10.59 -25.43 11.08
CA ILE A 908 -11.03 -26.20 12.23
C ILE A 908 -12.55 -26.41 12.21
N VAL A 909 -13.00 -27.51 12.81
CA VAL A 909 -14.42 -27.86 12.90
C VAL A 909 -15.04 -27.18 14.11
N GLY A 910 -16.10 -26.39 13.89
CA GLY A 910 -16.83 -25.67 14.92
C GLY A 910 -17.49 -24.39 14.39
N GLU A 911 -18.12 -23.65 15.30
CA GLU A 911 -18.66 -22.30 15.09
C GLU A 911 -18.10 -21.38 16.19
N LEU A 912 -17.93 -20.08 15.91
CA LEU A 912 -17.62 -19.14 17.00
C LEU A 912 -18.81 -19.05 17.95
N LEU A 913 -18.51 -19.00 19.25
CA LEU A 913 -19.50 -18.77 20.29
C LEU A 913 -20.24 -17.45 20.02
N GLU A 914 -19.53 -16.43 19.54
CA GLU A 914 -20.12 -15.13 19.14
C GLU A 914 -21.28 -15.25 18.14
N ASP A 915 -21.18 -16.16 17.15
CA ASP A 915 -22.23 -16.36 16.14
C ASP A 915 -23.41 -17.20 16.63
N VAL A 916 -23.18 -18.09 17.60
CA VAL A 916 -24.23 -18.97 18.13
C VAL A 916 -24.92 -18.39 19.35
N TRP A 917 -24.22 -17.58 20.16
CA TRP A 917 -24.69 -17.03 21.43
C TRP A 917 -26.05 -16.31 21.35
N PRO A 918 -26.35 -15.47 20.33
CA PRO A 918 -27.65 -14.82 20.21
C PRO A 918 -28.83 -15.80 20.05
N ARG A 919 -28.53 -17.02 19.58
CA ARG A 919 -29.53 -18.06 19.26
C ARG A 919 -29.71 -19.08 20.38
N LEU A 920 -28.90 -19.02 21.43
CA LEU A 920 -28.95 -19.94 22.57
C LEU A 920 -30.01 -19.51 23.58
N ASN A 921 -30.69 -20.49 24.17
CA ASN A 921 -31.55 -20.24 25.32
C ASN A 921 -30.73 -20.10 26.62
N LYS A 922 -31.38 -19.63 27.70
CA LYS A 922 -30.73 -19.36 28.99
C LYS A 922 -30.00 -20.57 29.59
N ASN A 923 -30.56 -21.77 29.43
CA ASN A 923 -29.96 -23.01 29.94
C ASN A 923 -28.72 -23.39 29.11
N GLU A 924 -28.76 -23.23 27.78
CA GLU A 924 -27.61 -23.49 26.91
C GLU A 924 -26.46 -22.52 27.18
N LYS A 925 -26.76 -21.23 27.37
CA LYS A 925 -25.78 -20.21 27.77
C LYS A 925 -25.15 -20.56 29.13
N TYR A 926 -25.98 -20.94 30.11
CA TYR A 926 -25.52 -21.41 31.42
C TYR A 926 -24.61 -22.64 31.33
N GLU A 927 -24.90 -23.58 30.44
CA GLU A 927 -24.04 -24.75 30.23
C GLU A 927 -22.66 -24.38 29.68
N TYR A 928 -22.57 -23.42 28.76
CA TYR A 928 -21.27 -22.91 28.30
C TYR A 928 -20.53 -22.14 29.40
N ALA A 929 -21.23 -21.34 30.21
CA ALA A 929 -20.65 -20.67 31.37
C ALA A 929 -20.05 -21.68 32.36
N ARG A 930 -20.78 -22.77 32.65
CA ARG A 930 -20.30 -23.87 33.51
C ARG A 930 -19.10 -24.61 32.92
N GLN A 931 -19.06 -24.80 31.60
CA GLN A 931 -17.89 -25.37 30.93
C GLN A 931 -16.66 -24.47 31.06
N LEU A 932 -16.82 -23.14 30.88
CA LEU A 932 -15.74 -22.17 31.09
C LEU A 932 -15.24 -22.17 32.53
N ARG A 933 -16.16 -22.17 33.52
CA ARG A 933 -15.80 -22.28 34.93
C ARG A 933 -14.90 -23.48 35.20
N ASN A 934 -15.27 -24.63 34.66
CA ASN A 934 -14.48 -25.86 34.80
C ASN A 934 -13.10 -25.76 34.15
N ILE A 935 -12.99 -25.13 32.98
CA ILE A 935 -11.72 -24.90 32.28
C ILE A 935 -10.84 -23.94 33.08
N ILE A 936 -11.36 -22.79 33.49
CA ILE A 936 -10.63 -21.78 34.28
C ILE A 936 -10.15 -22.37 35.60
N ARG A 937 -11.01 -23.13 36.30
CA ARG A 937 -10.65 -23.80 37.55
C ARG A 937 -9.47 -24.76 37.37
N LYS A 938 -9.48 -25.58 36.31
CA LYS A 938 -8.38 -26.52 36.01
C LYS A 938 -7.09 -25.77 35.69
N ILE A 939 -7.17 -24.72 34.87
CA ILE A 939 -6.02 -23.86 34.53
C ILE A 939 -5.42 -23.24 35.79
N ARG A 940 -6.24 -22.67 36.66
CA ARG A 940 -5.80 -22.06 37.92
C ARG A 940 -5.20 -23.08 38.88
N GLN A 941 -5.81 -24.26 39.03
CA GLN A 941 -5.28 -25.33 39.89
C GLN A 941 -3.90 -25.82 39.42
N GLY A 942 -3.67 -25.92 38.11
CA GLY A 942 -2.40 -26.37 37.54
C GLY A 942 -1.28 -25.32 37.53
N SER A 943 -1.58 -24.05 37.79
CA SER A 943 -0.64 -22.92 37.66
C SER A 943 -0.51 -22.05 38.91
N LYS A 944 -1.25 -22.35 39.98
CA LYS A 944 -1.30 -21.53 41.19
C LYS A 944 0.06 -21.48 41.88
N ALA A 945 0.60 -20.27 42.00
CA ALA A 945 1.84 -19.97 42.70
C ALA A 945 1.61 -18.95 43.82
N GLY A 946 2.61 -18.79 44.69
CA GLY A 946 2.59 -17.81 45.78
C GLY A 946 2.55 -16.35 45.26
N PRO A 947 2.25 -15.37 46.13
CA PRO A 947 2.16 -13.96 45.75
C PRO A 947 3.49 -13.37 45.23
N ASP A 948 4.62 -13.97 45.61
CA ASP A 948 5.97 -13.59 45.19
C ASP A 948 6.45 -14.32 43.92
N ALA A 949 5.58 -15.03 43.21
CA ALA A 949 5.95 -15.64 41.93
C ALA A 949 6.23 -14.59 40.85
N THR A 950 7.03 -14.96 39.85
CA THR A 950 7.31 -14.13 38.68
C THR A 950 6.04 -13.97 37.84
N LEU A 951 5.74 -12.73 37.43
CA LEU A 951 4.61 -12.39 36.58
C LEU A 951 5.03 -12.30 35.11
N GLY A 952 4.05 -12.39 34.23
CA GLY A 952 4.17 -12.01 32.82
C GLY A 952 3.69 -13.08 31.86
N SER A 953 3.75 -12.74 30.58
CA SER A 953 3.35 -13.61 29.49
C SER A 953 4.44 -14.63 29.19
N VAL A 954 5.55 -14.18 28.59
CA VAL A 954 6.65 -15.05 28.15
C VAL A 954 7.92 -14.69 28.91
N GLU A 955 8.68 -15.71 29.30
CA GLU A 955 9.94 -15.59 30.02
C GLU A 955 11.11 -16.00 29.12
N SER A 956 12.24 -15.32 29.27
CA SER A 956 13.49 -15.63 28.60
C SER A 956 14.66 -15.28 29.52
N GLY A 957 15.48 -16.27 29.85
CA GLY A 957 16.52 -16.13 30.87
C GLY A 957 15.94 -15.67 32.21
N GLN A 958 16.41 -14.53 32.72
CA GLN A 958 15.94 -13.93 33.98
C GLN A 958 14.83 -12.87 33.79
N TYR A 959 14.37 -12.67 32.56
CA TYR A 959 13.42 -11.61 32.22
C TYR A 959 12.05 -12.18 31.84
N SER A 960 11.03 -11.39 32.12
CA SER A 960 9.65 -11.69 31.74
C SER A 960 9.00 -10.49 31.07
N LEU A 961 8.16 -10.76 30.07
CA LEU A 961 7.37 -9.79 29.34
C LEU A 961 6.02 -9.57 30.03
N LEU A 962 5.86 -8.41 30.67
CA LEU A 962 4.56 -7.93 31.17
C LEU A 962 3.81 -7.23 30.03
N GLN A 963 2.51 -7.47 29.92
CA GLN A 963 1.69 -6.86 28.88
C GLN A 963 0.28 -6.48 29.36
N ASP A 964 -0.19 -5.35 28.88
CA ASP A 964 -1.57 -4.88 28.89
C ASP A 964 -1.97 -4.56 27.44
N LYS A 965 -2.61 -5.52 26.78
CA LYS A 965 -2.94 -5.45 25.35
C LYS A 965 -4.38 -4.97 25.14
N HIS A 966 -4.55 -3.99 24.26
CA HIS A 966 -5.83 -3.43 23.82
C HIS A 966 -6.04 -3.69 22.32
N PRO A 967 -7.24 -3.46 21.75
CA PRO A 967 -7.50 -3.70 20.33
C PRO A 967 -6.54 -2.97 19.38
N ASP A 968 -6.16 -1.73 19.71
CA ASP A 968 -5.40 -0.84 18.83
C ASP A 968 -3.95 -0.60 19.28
N HIS A 969 -3.59 -1.00 20.52
CA HIS A 969 -2.26 -0.78 21.09
C HIS A 969 -1.92 -1.82 22.16
N THR A 970 -0.63 -2.05 22.40
CA THR A 970 -0.15 -2.93 23.49
C THR A 970 0.81 -2.16 24.38
N TYR A 971 0.46 -1.96 25.64
CA TYR A 971 1.41 -1.52 26.65
C TYR A 971 2.20 -2.72 27.15
N TYR A 972 3.52 -2.59 27.28
CA TYR A 972 4.36 -3.69 27.73
C TYR A 972 5.58 -3.21 28.51
N ALA A 973 6.15 -4.10 29.29
CA ALA A 973 7.44 -3.90 29.95
C ALA A 973 8.18 -5.22 30.11
N ILE A 974 9.47 -5.24 29.78
CA ILE A 974 10.34 -6.37 30.08
C ILE A 974 11.05 -6.08 31.40
N ARG A 975 10.93 -6.98 32.38
CA ARG A 975 11.51 -6.80 33.71
C ARG A 975 12.19 -8.08 34.17
N LYS A 976 13.23 -7.93 34.99
CA LYS A 976 13.88 -9.04 35.66
C LYS A 976 13.02 -9.45 36.85
N ASP A 977 12.58 -10.71 36.87
CA ASP A 977 11.74 -11.31 37.91
C ASP A 977 10.57 -10.42 38.41
N PRO A 978 9.66 -9.97 37.52
CA PRO A 978 8.65 -9.00 37.92
C PRO A 978 7.63 -9.55 38.91
N LYS A 979 7.29 -8.73 39.91
CA LYS A 979 6.25 -9.04 40.92
C LYS A 979 5.00 -8.17 40.72
N GLN A 980 3.96 -8.44 41.50
CA GLN A 980 2.68 -7.73 41.42
C GLN A 980 2.81 -6.21 41.51
N LYS A 981 3.73 -5.70 42.33
CA LYS A 981 4.01 -4.24 42.44
C LYS A 981 4.51 -3.65 41.12
N GLN A 982 5.36 -4.37 40.38
CA GLN A 982 5.85 -3.90 39.07
C GLN A 982 4.78 -4.01 37.98
N PHE A 983 3.91 -5.02 38.06
CA PHE A 983 2.74 -5.08 37.19
C PHE A 983 1.78 -3.91 37.44
N MET A 984 1.56 -3.51 38.71
CA MET A 984 0.78 -2.31 39.02
C MET A 984 1.46 -1.03 38.55
N ALA A 985 2.79 -0.94 38.69
CA ALA A 985 3.55 0.19 38.14
C ALA A 985 3.42 0.29 36.61
N LEU A 986 3.31 -0.85 35.90
CA LEU A 986 3.06 -0.86 34.45
C LEU A 986 1.69 -0.24 34.16
N LEU A 987 0.61 -0.74 34.78
CA LEU A 987 -0.74 -0.21 34.57
C LEU A 987 -0.87 1.28 34.92
N MET A 988 -0.13 1.76 35.91
CA MET A 988 -0.13 3.19 36.28
C MET A 988 0.70 4.05 35.33
N SER A 989 1.70 3.47 34.65
CA SER A 989 2.53 4.18 33.67
C SER A 989 1.81 4.46 32.35
N THR A 990 0.65 3.86 32.13
CA THR A 990 -0.14 4.02 30.90
C THR A 990 -1.21 5.10 31.01
N LEU A 991 -1.34 5.75 32.17
CA LEU A 991 -2.25 6.88 32.36
C LEU A 991 -1.80 8.08 31.52
N TYR A 992 -2.76 8.79 30.94
CA TYR A 992 -2.49 9.99 30.17
C TYR A 992 -1.90 11.11 31.06
N GLU A 993 -1.01 11.94 30.52
CA GLU A 993 -0.23 12.91 31.31
C GLU A 993 -1.09 13.95 32.04
N THR A 994 -2.30 14.22 31.55
CA THR A 994 -3.24 15.18 32.15
C THR A 994 -3.96 14.63 33.39
N VAL A 995 -3.84 13.32 33.67
CA VAL A 995 -4.52 12.67 34.79
C VAL A 995 -3.94 13.22 36.11
N PRO A 996 -4.77 13.86 36.97
CA PRO A 996 -4.27 14.47 38.19
C PRO A 996 -3.67 13.42 39.14
N LYS A 997 -2.51 13.73 39.72
CA LYS A 997 -1.81 12.86 40.70
C LYS A 997 -2.72 12.32 41.83
N PRO A 998 -3.69 13.09 42.39
CA PRO A 998 -4.63 12.54 43.37
C PRO A 998 -5.52 11.42 42.83
N VAL A 999 -5.94 11.50 41.55
CA VAL A 999 -6.75 10.47 40.89
C VAL A 999 -5.92 9.20 40.70
N ALA A 1000 -4.69 9.33 40.18
CA ALA A 1000 -3.77 8.20 40.06
C ALA A 1000 -3.48 7.52 41.41
N LYS A 1001 -3.29 8.33 42.48
CA LYS A 1001 -3.09 7.81 43.84
C LYS A 1001 -4.32 7.07 44.37
N ALA A 1002 -5.52 7.59 44.11
CA ALA A 1002 -6.77 6.95 44.53
C ALA A 1002 -6.95 5.59 43.82
N LEU A 1003 -6.72 5.52 42.52
CA LEU A 1003 -6.84 4.29 41.73
C LEU A 1003 -5.87 3.19 42.21
N VAL A 1004 -4.58 3.51 42.37
CA VAL A 1004 -3.60 2.51 42.83
C VAL A 1004 -3.91 1.98 44.23
N SER A 1005 -4.47 2.84 45.09
CA SER A 1005 -4.79 2.49 46.49
C SER A 1005 -5.95 1.51 46.61
N GLN A 1006 -6.60 1.11 45.53
CA GLN A 1006 -7.64 0.09 45.56
C GLN A 1006 -7.10 -1.32 45.29
N PHE A 1007 -5.89 -1.45 44.74
CA PHE A 1007 -5.31 -2.75 44.41
C PHE A 1007 -4.56 -3.36 45.60
N ARG A 1008 -4.75 -4.67 45.80
CA ARG A 1008 -3.88 -5.48 46.64
C ARG A 1008 -2.83 -6.21 45.81
N VAL A 1009 -1.70 -6.50 46.44
CA VAL A 1009 -0.53 -7.14 45.80
C VAL A 1009 -0.14 -8.47 46.46
N ASP A 1010 -1.02 -9.05 47.27
CA ASP A 1010 -0.84 -10.30 48.02
C ASP A 1010 -1.66 -11.47 47.45
N TYR A 1011 -2.21 -11.31 46.24
CA TYR A 1011 -3.00 -12.36 45.59
C TYR A 1011 -2.14 -13.53 45.13
N PRO A 1012 -2.67 -14.76 45.03
CA PRO A 1012 -1.96 -15.82 44.34
C PRO A 1012 -1.78 -15.46 42.86
N VAL A 1013 -0.63 -15.82 42.30
CA VAL A 1013 -0.35 -15.71 40.87
C VAL A 1013 -0.88 -16.96 40.19
N VAL A 1014 -1.67 -16.78 39.12
CA VAL A 1014 -2.29 -17.88 38.37
C VAL A 1014 -2.16 -17.62 36.88
N LEU A 1015 -2.23 -18.68 36.08
CA LEU A 1015 -2.33 -18.54 34.64
C LEU A 1015 -3.70 -17.96 34.27
N THR A 1016 -3.66 -16.87 33.52
CA THR A 1016 -4.83 -16.13 33.02
C THR A 1016 -4.77 -16.09 31.49
N HIS A 1017 -5.94 -16.00 30.88
CA HIS A 1017 -6.15 -15.84 29.44
C HIS A 1017 -6.10 -14.36 29.00
N GLY A 1018 -6.70 -13.45 29.79
CA GLY A 1018 -6.63 -11.99 29.62
C GLY A 1018 -7.54 -11.38 28.54
N ALA A 1019 -8.30 -12.21 27.81
CA ALA A 1019 -9.20 -11.80 26.73
C ALA A 1019 -10.40 -12.77 26.49
N LEU A 1020 -11.00 -13.34 27.55
CA LEU A 1020 -12.13 -14.27 27.40
C LEU A 1020 -13.41 -13.55 26.93
N CYS A 1021 -13.85 -13.83 25.71
CA CYS A 1021 -15.11 -13.35 25.13
C CYS A 1021 -15.65 -14.34 24.08
N PRO A 1022 -16.92 -14.25 23.67
CA PRO A 1022 -17.52 -15.17 22.70
C PRO A 1022 -16.77 -15.25 21.37
N ARG A 1023 -16.14 -14.15 20.91
CA ARG A 1023 -15.35 -14.08 19.68
C ARG A 1023 -14.10 -14.97 19.73
N ASN A 1024 -13.61 -15.26 20.93
CA ASN A 1024 -12.41 -16.03 21.18
C ASN A 1024 -12.72 -17.49 21.56
N ILE A 1025 -13.96 -17.96 21.43
CA ILE A 1025 -14.35 -19.32 21.82
C ILE A 1025 -14.94 -20.02 20.60
N VAL A 1026 -14.38 -21.18 20.26
CA VAL A 1026 -14.91 -22.06 19.21
C VAL A 1026 -15.66 -23.19 19.89
N VAL A 1027 -16.90 -23.39 19.48
CA VAL A 1027 -17.77 -24.45 20.00
C VAL A 1027 -18.10 -25.46 18.91
N SER A 1028 -18.28 -26.71 19.33
CA SER A 1028 -18.72 -27.79 18.48
C SER A 1028 -19.55 -28.78 19.29
N ASN A 1029 -20.69 -29.20 18.75
CA ASN A 1029 -21.60 -30.17 19.39
C ASN A 1029 -21.94 -29.82 20.86
N ASN A 1030 -22.33 -28.56 21.12
CA ASN A 1030 -22.65 -28.05 22.48
C ASN A 1030 -21.49 -28.10 23.49
N THR A 1031 -20.26 -28.24 23.02
CA THR A 1031 -19.05 -28.25 23.85
C THR A 1031 -18.05 -27.19 23.39
N ILE A 1032 -17.25 -26.67 24.33
CA ILE A 1032 -16.13 -25.79 24.00
C ILE A 1032 -15.03 -26.62 23.37
N ALA A 1033 -14.81 -26.42 22.08
CA ALA A 1033 -13.80 -27.11 21.30
C ALA A 1033 -12.43 -26.48 21.52
N TRP A 1034 -12.34 -25.15 21.34
CA TRP A 1034 -11.10 -24.39 21.45
C TRP A 1034 -11.34 -23.01 22.07
N ILE A 1035 -10.35 -22.52 22.81
CA ILE A 1035 -10.24 -21.13 23.25
C ILE A 1035 -9.07 -20.53 22.46
N LEU A 1036 -9.34 -19.39 21.83
CA LEU A 1036 -8.43 -18.58 21.02
C LEU A 1036 -8.06 -17.31 21.79
N GLY A 1037 -7.10 -16.53 21.30
CA GLY A 1037 -6.80 -15.23 21.89
C GLY A 1037 -5.91 -15.30 23.13
N TRP A 1038 -5.08 -16.34 23.25
CA TRP A 1038 -4.06 -16.49 24.30
C TRP A 1038 -2.90 -15.50 24.18
N ASP A 1039 -3.04 -14.52 23.30
CA ASP A 1039 -2.12 -13.42 23.10
C ASP A 1039 -1.95 -12.55 24.35
N CYS A 1040 -3.00 -12.40 25.15
CA CYS A 1040 -2.97 -11.68 26.42
C CYS A 1040 -2.61 -12.57 27.62
N ALA A 1041 -2.34 -13.86 27.37
CA ALA A 1041 -2.20 -14.84 28.44
C ALA A 1041 -0.87 -14.71 29.18
N GLY A 1042 -0.87 -15.14 30.43
CA GLY A 1042 0.31 -15.12 31.28
C GLY A 1042 0.01 -15.41 32.74
N LEU A 1043 1.07 -15.52 33.53
CA LEU A 1043 1.00 -15.63 34.98
C LEU A 1043 0.77 -14.23 35.57
N TYR A 1044 -0.44 -14.00 36.08
CA TYR A 1044 -0.89 -12.70 36.61
C TYR A 1044 -1.66 -12.90 37.92
N PRO A 1045 -1.91 -11.82 38.69
CA PRO A 1045 -2.72 -11.91 39.91
C PRO A 1045 -4.11 -12.49 39.63
N ALA A 1046 -4.67 -13.25 40.58
CA ALA A 1046 -5.95 -13.95 40.40
C ALA A 1046 -7.15 -13.09 39.96
N TRP A 1047 -7.12 -11.77 40.23
CA TRP A 1047 -8.14 -10.82 39.80
C TRP A 1047 -8.06 -10.41 38.33
N TRP A 1048 -6.91 -10.59 37.67
CA TRP A 1048 -6.65 -10.07 36.32
C TRP A 1048 -7.66 -10.60 35.29
N GLU A 1049 -7.93 -11.90 35.30
CA GLU A 1049 -8.90 -12.49 34.36
C GLU A 1049 -10.32 -11.90 34.52
N TYR A 1050 -10.73 -11.66 35.77
CA TYR A 1050 -12.08 -11.17 36.08
C TYR A 1050 -12.28 -9.73 35.58
N VAL A 1051 -11.30 -8.85 35.79
CA VAL A 1051 -11.41 -7.46 35.32
C VAL A 1051 -11.33 -7.35 33.80
N ARG A 1052 -10.52 -8.21 33.18
CA ARG A 1052 -10.35 -8.28 31.72
C ARG A 1052 -11.55 -8.88 31.01
N PHE A 1053 -12.26 -9.81 31.65
CA PHE A 1053 -13.50 -10.37 31.14
C PHE A 1053 -14.58 -9.30 30.93
N VAL A 1054 -14.71 -8.36 31.88
CA VAL A 1054 -15.68 -7.27 31.79
C VAL A 1054 -15.29 -6.23 30.74
N GLU A 1055 -13.99 -6.01 30.52
CA GLU A 1055 -13.48 -5.07 29.51
C GLU A 1055 -13.56 -5.62 28.07
N ALA A 1056 -13.64 -6.94 27.90
CA ALA A 1056 -13.65 -7.56 26.59
C ALA A 1056 -14.95 -7.19 25.84
N ARG A 1057 -14.86 -6.38 24.79
CA ARG A 1057 -16.01 -5.92 23.99
C ARG A 1057 -16.71 -7.08 23.26
N THR A 1058 -18.04 -7.13 23.34
CA THR A 1058 -18.90 -8.05 22.58
C THR A 1058 -19.80 -7.28 21.61
N ILE A 1059 -20.35 -7.97 20.60
CA ILE A 1059 -21.43 -7.42 19.76
C ILE A 1059 -22.69 -7.14 20.59
N GLU A 1060 -23.54 -6.22 20.14
CA GLU A 1060 -24.76 -5.81 20.86
C GLU A 1060 -25.68 -6.99 21.17
N GLU A 1061 -25.80 -7.95 20.25
CA GLU A 1061 -26.60 -9.16 20.43
C GLU A 1061 -26.07 -10.12 21.52
N ASN A 1062 -24.84 -9.90 21.98
CA ASN A 1062 -24.16 -10.67 23.03
C ASN A 1062 -23.94 -9.84 24.30
N SER A 1063 -24.68 -8.75 24.51
CA SER A 1063 -24.54 -7.90 25.70
C SER A 1063 -24.83 -8.65 27.01
N ASP A 1064 -25.66 -9.71 26.96
CA ASP A 1064 -25.99 -10.55 28.12
C ASP A 1064 -24.85 -11.50 28.53
N TRP A 1065 -23.73 -11.54 27.80
CA TRP A 1065 -22.53 -12.31 28.14
C TRP A 1065 -22.01 -12.01 29.55
N TYR A 1066 -22.00 -10.73 29.93
CA TYR A 1066 -21.45 -10.30 31.21
C TYR A 1066 -22.30 -10.73 32.41
N ASP A 1067 -23.59 -11.00 32.20
CA ASP A 1067 -24.50 -11.48 33.24
C ASP A 1067 -24.09 -12.87 33.77
N TYR A 1068 -23.30 -13.62 32.99
CA TYR A 1068 -22.80 -14.95 33.35
C TYR A 1068 -21.44 -14.91 34.07
N ALA A 1069 -20.91 -13.73 34.43
CA ALA A 1069 -19.62 -13.60 35.12
C ALA A 1069 -19.56 -14.46 36.41
N THR A 1070 -20.61 -14.45 37.22
CA THR A 1070 -20.72 -15.22 38.46
C THR A 1070 -20.83 -16.73 38.24
N ASP A 1071 -21.31 -17.13 37.06
CA ASP A 1071 -21.37 -18.54 36.66
C ASP A 1071 -20.01 -19.03 36.16
N ILE A 1072 -19.23 -18.15 35.52
CA ILE A 1072 -17.90 -18.44 34.95
C ILE A 1072 -16.78 -18.38 35.99
N PHE A 1073 -16.81 -17.44 36.93
CA PHE A 1073 -15.76 -17.25 37.94
C PHE A 1073 -16.17 -17.76 39.33
N GLU A 1074 -15.22 -18.31 40.08
CA GLU A 1074 -15.44 -18.73 41.48
C GLU A 1074 -15.31 -17.58 42.47
N ASP A 1075 -14.44 -16.63 42.16
CA ASP A 1075 -14.13 -15.47 42.98
C ASP A 1075 -14.43 -14.20 42.18
N GLU A 1076 -15.03 -13.22 42.85
CA GLU A 1076 -15.31 -11.89 42.30
C GLU A 1076 -14.36 -10.84 42.90
N PHE A 1077 -13.99 -9.85 42.09
CA PHE A 1077 -13.03 -8.81 42.47
C PHE A 1077 -13.60 -7.41 42.18
N PRO A 1078 -14.68 -6.99 42.86
CA PRO A 1078 -15.36 -5.73 42.56
C PRO A 1078 -14.50 -4.48 42.81
N GLY A 1079 -13.60 -4.53 43.81
CA GLY A 1079 -12.68 -3.44 44.11
C GLY A 1079 -11.65 -3.23 43.00
N GLU A 1080 -10.97 -4.31 42.60
CA GLU A 1080 -10.01 -4.30 41.50
C GLU A 1080 -10.69 -3.99 40.16
N LEU A 1081 -11.92 -4.46 39.93
CA LEU A 1081 -12.71 -4.14 38.75
C LEU A 1081 -12.98 -2.63 38.65
N ALA A 1082 -13.50 -2.02 39.71
CA ALA A 1082 -13.77 -0.58 39.73
C ALA A 1082 -12.49 0.24 39.52
N ALA A 1083 -11.39 -0.18 40.15
CA ALA A 1083 -10.09 0.46 40.01
C ALA A 1083 -9.53 0.35 38.59
N TYR A 1084 -9.60 -0.84 37.99
CA TYR A 1084 -9.14 -1.06 36.62
C TYR A 1084 -9.99 -0.31 35.58
N GLN A 1085 -11.31 -0.24 35.76
CA GLN A 1085 -12.18 0.59 34.92
C GLN A 1085 -11.79 2.07 34.98
N GLY A 1086 -11.37 2.55 36.16
CA GLY A 1086 -10.80 3.88 36.32
C GLY A 1086 -9.48 4.06 35.56
N ILE A 1087 -8.59 3.05 35.60
CA ILE A 1087 -7.35 3.04 34.82
C ILE A 1087 -7.66 3.08 33.32
N ALA A 1088 -8.52 2.19 32.81
CA ALA A 1088 -8.86 2.10 31.38
C ALA A 1088 -9.43 3.42 30.83
N ARG A 1089 -10.27 4.12 31.60
CA ARG A 1089 -10.77 5.45 31.23
C ARG A 1089 -9.68 6.52 31.20
N CYS A 1090 -8.70 6.42 32.09
CA CYS A 1090 -7.59 7.38 32.21
C CYS A 1090 -6.42 7.07 31.27
N GLN A 1091 -6.46 5.96 30.53
CA GLN A 1091 -5.52 5.64 29.43
C GLN A 1091 -5.89 6.38 28.13
N GLN A 1092 -7.06 6.99 28.06
CA GLN A 1092 -7.53 7.79 26.93
C GLN A 1092 -7.52 9.29 27.32
N PRO A 1093 -7.16 10.19 26.37
CA PRO A 1093 -7.01 11.63 26.62
C PRO A 1093 -8.29 12.34 27.10
#